data_AF-A0A345NTD1-F1
#
_entry.id   AF-A0A345NTD1-F1
#
_cell.length_a   1.000
_cell.length_b   1.000
_cell.length_c   1.000
_cell.angle_alpha   90.00
_cell.angle_beta   90.00
_cell.angle_gamma   90.00
#
_symmetry.space_group_name_H-M   'P 1'
#
loop_
_entity.id
_entity.type
_entity.pdbx_description
1 polymer ?
#
loop_
_entity_poly.entity_id
_entity_poly.type
_entity_poly.pdbx_seq_one_letter_code
_entity_poly.pdbx_strand_id
1 'polypeptide(L)'
;MSNDRFCYLNKSSVMPIKSREDLFLKSIKGLFTEVFGTKNKAGENEQMKQLCKIALAFVLTVSMLSVGLKADAATAIGTPVEKKPYEYEFKETAALYNGFTGAKNVVITFDKNIRTITKEDVYVVQQVAGTDIEVPIIDTVSPVGKVLTITFKNLELIDHKKSDDFKLIIKKGKLYFDQLTNYELPFKFYDLLPGFESVFVNSNNAKLINEKIFMHNEPREVIIQVPPIYMTKIETIHRYKGVVDPSNNAPNLSNIDVIADSRAARLKVKLGTSAQHERDLNRSVTGVNGFSMGQAGITELSCVENDPKTETCKEYKQSDDFELTAYSEHGRKLETKNFKMRVNDREKDFKINDYVTADLKFFGKPVNLYEILASPDLLDKIVREVDVRALNDLAVVYSVGNSIEVKNLEQLQLALANEQFKTINVSGTINVNSLPDDTLIIDRNVTIKGGKIEGHLKLGNGTANKMIRLDDMTIDGDVTIDVGAEGTAIVSTSTVLGATTIVSGGEKSVHFNNFKSDGGIDISNNSPLRIVTSNSDPLIFRYNAKAPVQLEVISGKVDLSLSPGNELKESNAFTVLANKEEDVATTPDLTASNHFILNEKVLDEDDKTTATSVLVVAGNLQLPAAGMEFDVTMINSRISEDEPAKGKLTDWKIVNTPEGWTVDKDNLSGKFSITGAVQSSIGSIILEAKDDEGKSYTMELKVEII
;
A
#
# COMPACT_ATOMS: atom_id res chain seq x y z
N MET A 1 9.32 -57.21 -10.39
CA MET A 1 9.90 -55.91 -10.77
C MET A 1 8.96 -54.84 -10.20
N SER A 2 8.91 -54.67 -8.87
CA SER A 2 9.74 -53.79 -8.03
C SER A 2 9.77 -52.33 -8.48
N ASN A 3 8.88 -51.50 -7.90
CA ASN A 3 9.27 -50.47 -6.94
C ASN A 3 8.06 -49.62 -6.49
N ASP A 4 7.99 -49.46 -5.16
CA ASP A 4 7.65 -48.26 -4.40
C ASP A 4 6.31 -47.55 -4.61
N ARG A 5 5.41 -47.76 -3.63
CA ARG A 5 4.44 -46.76 -3.16
C ARG A 5 4.65 -46.54 -1.66
N PHE A 6 5.37 -45.48 -1.31
CA PHE A 6 5.38 -44.89 0.02
C PHE A 6 4.33 -43.79 0.09
N CYS A 7 3.31 -43.98 0.94
CA CYS A 7 2.42 -42.91 1.39
C CYS A 7 3.06 -42.22 2.61
N TYR A 8 3.31 -40.92 2.49
CA TYR A 8 3.62 -40.04 3.60
C TYR A 8 2.32 -39.68 4.36
N LEU A 9 2.24 -40.01 5.64
CA LEU A 9 1.34 -39.39 6.61
C LEU A 9 2.19 -38.80 7.73
N ASN A 10 2.48 -37.50 7.63
CA ASN A 10 3.20 -36.74 8.64
C ASN A 10 2.17 -36.04 9.53
N LYS A 11 1.88 -36.62 10.71
CA LYS A 11 1.20 -35.92 11.81
C LYS A 11 2.27 -35.52 12.83
N SER A 12 2.80 -34.30 12.74
CA SER A 12 3.53 -33.70 13.86
C SER A 12 2.54 -32.89 14.70
N SER A 13 2.18 -33.42 15.86
CA SER A 13 1.50 -32.67 16.92
C SER A 13 2.45 -31.64 17.52
N VAL A 14 2.20 -30.37 17.23
CA VAL A 14 2.85 -29.22 17.87
C VAL A 14 2.32 -29.11 19.31
N MET A 15 3.19 -29.36 20.31
CA MET A 15 2.94 -28.97 21.70
C MET A 15 3.11 -27.44 21.84
N PRO A 16 2.22 -26.73 22.56
CA PRO A 16 2.44 -25.32 22.85
C PRO A 16 3.48 -25.16 23.97
N ILE A 17 4.53 -24.39 23.69
CA ILE A 17 5.51 -23.89 24.66
C ILE A 17 4.76 -22.96 25.61
N LYS A 18 4.49 -23.42 26.84
CA LYS A 18 4.01 -22.54 27.92
C LYS A 18 5.17 -21.69 28.42
N SER A 19 4.95 -20.38 28.56
CA SER A 19 5.98 -19.45 29.02
C SER A 19 6.42 -19.78 30.46
N ARG A 20 7.70 -19.51 30.76
CA ARG A 20 8.30 -19.70 32.09
C ARG A 20 7.55 -18.95 33.21
N GLU A 21 6.88 -17.86 32.88
CA GLU A 21 6.06 -17.06 33.81
C GLU A 21 4.81 -17.81 34.28
N ASP A 22 4.23 -18.63 33.40
CA ASP A 22 3.01 -19.38 33.66
C ASP A 22 3.26 -20.56 34.62
N LEU A 23 4.47 -21.14 34.56
CA LEU A 23 4.98 -22.12 35.52
C LEU A 23 5.28 -21.49 36.88
N PHE A 24 5.87 -20.29 36.90
CA PHE A 24 6.18 -19.56 38.13
C PHE A 24 4.92 -19.13 38.89
N LEU A 25 3.93 -18.58 38.18
CA LEU A 25 2.64 -18.18 38.78
C LEU A 25 1.82 -19.37 39.29
N LYS A 26 1.89 -20.53 38.61
CA LYS A 26 1.28 -21.77 39.11
C LYS A 26 1.96 -22.30 40.37
N SER A 27 3.28 -22.24 40.46
CA SER A 27 4.00 -22.61 41.68
C SER A 27 3.67 -21.69 42.85
N ILE A 28 3.52 -20.38 42.63
CA ILE A 28 3.10 -19.44 43.68
C ILE A 28 1.64 -19.68 44.13
N LYS A 29 0.72 -19.94 43.20
CA LYS A 29 -0.67 -20.30 43.53
C LYS A 29 -0.77 -21.61 44.32
N GLY A 30 0.04 -22.62 43.96
CA GLY A 30 0.13 -23.87 44.71
C GLY A 30 0.56 -23.65 46.16
N LEU A 31 1.61 -22.85 46.36
CA LEU A 31 2.14 -22.51 47.68
C LEU A 31 1.12 -21.77 48.56
N PHE A 32 0.35 -20.85 47.99
CA PHE A 32 -0.72 -20.15 48.74
C PHE A 32 -1.89 -21.06 49.10
N THR A 33 -2.19 -22.06 48.27
CA THR A 33 -3.34 -22.95 48.52
C THR A 33 -3.04 -23.96 49.63
N GLU A 34 -1.80 -24.45 49.73
CA GLU A 34 -1.38 -25.34 50.82
C GLU A 34 -1.23 -24.61 52.16
N VAL A 35 -0.80 -23.33 52.15
CA VAL A 35 -0.55 -22.57 53.38
C VAL A 35 -1.85 -22.04 54.02
N PHE A 36 -2.88 -21.73 53.22
CA PHE A 36 -4.12 -21.12 53.73
C PHE A 36 -5.34 -22.07 53.73
N GLY A 37 -5.17 -23.33 53.31
CA GLY A 37 -6.26 -24.29 53.09
C GLY A 37 -6.73 -25.10 54.31
N THR A 38 -6.10 -24.99 55.49
CA THR A 38 -6.48 -25.80 56.66
C THR A 38 -7.04 -24.96 57.80
N LYS A 39 -8.20 -25.39 58.31
CA LYS A 39 -8.94 -24.75 59.42
C LYS A 39 -8.09 -24.74 60.70
N ASN A 40 -7.85 -23.53 61.20
CA ASN A 40 -7.15 -23.20 62.44
C ASN A 40 -7.64 -24.01 63.67
N LYS A 41 -6.70 -24.64 64.39
CA LYS A 41 -6.79 -24.84 65.85
C LYS A 41 -5.89 -23.79 66.52
N ALA A 42 -6.45 -23.08 67.49
CA ALA A 42 -5.78 -22.02 68.23
C ALA A 42 -4.64 -22.61 69.10
N GLY A 43 -3.40 -22.38 68.68
CA GLY A 43 -2.20 -22.79 69.43
C GLY A 43 -0.87 -22.57 68.69
N GLU A 44 -0.86 -22.63 67.36
CA GLU A 44 0.37 -22.53 66.53
C GLU A 44 0.63 -21.12 65.96
N ASN A 45 0.26 -20.08 66.69
CA ASN A 45 0.19 -18.72 66.13
C ASN A 45 1.52 -17.93 66.23
N GLU A 46 2.57 -18.45 66.86
CA GLU A 46 3.86 -17.75 66.97
C GLU A 46 4.89 -18.24 65.95
N GLN A 47 5.00 -19.55 65.72
CA GLN A 47 5.90 -20.10 64.69
C GLN A 47 5.42 -19.75 63.28
N MET A 48 4.11 -19.76 63.03
CA MET A 48 3.52 -19.34 61.75
C MET A 48 3.78 -17.85 61.45
N LYS A 49 3.79 -17.00 62.49
CA LYS A 49 4.12 -15.57 62.37
C LYS A 49 5.60 -15.35 62.09
N GLN A 50 6.50 -16.14 62.67
CA GLN A 50 7.93 -16.07 62.35
C GLN A 50 8.21 -16.55 60.92
N LEU A 51 7.59 -17.64 60.48
CA LEU A 51 7.72 -18.16 59.11
C LEU A 51 7.17 -17.17 58.07
N CYS A 52 6.03 -16.52 58.35
CA CYS A 52 5.50 -15.46 57.49
C CYS A 52 6.41 -14.23 57.46
N LYS A 53 7.03 -13.84 58.58
CA LYS A 53 7.99 -12.73 58.62
C LYS A 53 9.26 -13.05 57.82
N ILE A 54 9.75 -14.29 57.89
CA ILE A 54 10.92 -14.73 57.11
C ILE A 54 10.58 -14.81 55.62
N ALA A 55 9.42 -15.35 55.26
CA ALA A 55 8.96 -15.41 53.86
C ALA A 55 8.73 -14.00 53.28
N LEU A 56 8.10 -13.10 54.04
CA LEU A 56 7.90 -11.71 53.63
C LEU A 56 9.23 -10.95 53.53
N ALA A 57 10.16 -11.17 54.45
CA ALA A 57 11.51 -10.60 54.38
C ALA A 57 12.28 -11.16 53.18
N PHE A 58 12.14 -12.44 52.84
CA PHE A 58 12.77 -13.04 51.66
C PHE A 58 12.17 -12.50 50.36
N VAL A 59 10.83 -12.36 50.28
CA VAL A 59 10.15 -11.71 49.15
C VAL A 59 10.54 -10.24 49.03
N LEU A 60 10.66 -9.50 50.13
CA LEU A 60 11.14 -8.11 50.15
C LEU A 60 12.63 -8.00 49.77
N THR A 61 13.47 -8.96 50.15
CA THR A 61 14.89 -8.98 49.78
C THR A 61 15.08 -9.34 48.31
N VAL A 62 14.30 -10.31 47.79
CA VAL A 62 14.30 -10.68 46.37
C VAL A 62 13.69 -9.56 45.51
N SER A 63 12.69 -8.83 46.02
CA SER A 63 12.11 -7.68 45.33
C SER A 63 12.94 -6.39 45.45
N MET A 64 13.76 -6.22 46.50
CA MET A 64 14.74 -5.12 46.56
C MET A 64 16.01 -5.41 45.74
N LEU A 65 16.42 -6.68 45.61
CA LEU A 65 17.47 -7.10 44.68
C LEU A 65 17.04 -6.97 43.20
N SER A 66 15.74 -6.98 42.89
CA SER A 66 15.23 -6.73 41.53
C SER A 66 14.98 -5.24 41.21
N VAL A 67 15.01 -4.35 42.20
CA VAL A 67 14.88 -2.89 41.99
C VAL A 67 16.25 -2.19 41.98
N GLY A 68 17.30 -2.82 42.53
CA GLY A 68 18.67 -2.27 42.57
C GLY A 68 19.62 -2.64 41.42
N LEU A 69 19.19 -3.49 40.48
CA LEU A 69 20.00 -3.90 39.31
C LEU A 69 19.21 -3.71 38.01
N LYS A 70 18.81 -2.46 37.74
CA LYS A 70 18.82 -1.93 36.36
C LYS A 70 20.23 -1.40 36.06
N ALA A 71 21.24 -2.24 36.24
CA ALA A 71 22.37 -2.17 35.33
C ALA A 71 21.80 -2.66 34.00
N ASP A 72 21.97 -1.89 32.93
CA ASP A 72 21.71 -2.33 31.56
C ASP A 72 22.35 -3.71 31.36
N ALA A 73 21.57 -4.76 31.59
CA ALA A 73 21.99 -6.12 31.33
C ALA A 73 22.13 -6.18 29.81
N ALA A 74 23.38 -6.15 29.36
CA ALA A 74 23.80 -6.24 27.98
C ALA A 74 22.99 -7.33 27.28
N THR A 75 21.98 -6.89 26.52
CA THR A 75 21.25 -7.74 25.60
C THR A 75 22.19 -8.02 24.44
N ALA A 76 22.47 -9.30 24.21
CA ALA A 76 23.22 -9.90 23.10
C ALA A 76 24.49 -9.16 22.64
N ILE A 77 25.66 -9.80 22.81
CA ILE A 77 26.92 -9.40 22.19
C ILE A 77 26.68 -9.11 20.70
N GLY A 78 26.82 -7.85 20.29
CA GLY A 78 26.66 -7.48 18.88
C GLY A 78 27.74 -8.14 18.04
N THR A 79 27.38 -9.02 17.12
CA THR A 79 28.33 -9.52 16.12
C THR A 79 28.74 -8.34 15.22
N PRO A 80 30.04 -8.18 14.90
CA PRO A 80 30.48 -7.19 13.93
C PRO A 80 29.70 -7.37 12.63
N VAL A 81 28.93 -6.36 12.23
CA VAL A 81 28.19 -6.38 10.98
C VAL A 81 29.16 -6.10 9.84
N GLU A 82 29.11 -6.91 8.79
CA GLU A 82 29.94 -6.71 7.61
C GLU A 82 29.64 -5.33 6.99
N LYS A 83 30.64 -4.45 6.97
CA LYS A 83 30.51 -3.12 6.38
C LYS A 83 30.25 -3.24 4.88
N LYS A 84 29.09 -2.75 4.44
CA LYS A 84 28.78 -2.64 3.02
C LYS A 84 29.71 -1.62 2.34
N PRO A 85 30.10 -1.84 1.07
CA PRO A 85 30.98 -0.92 0.31
C PRO A 85 30.23 0.34 -0.17
N TYR A 86 29.04 0.59 0.37
CA TYR A 86 28.17 1.71 0.03
C TYR A 86 27.33 2.14 1.22
N GLU A 87 26.85 3.38 1.12
CA GLU A 87 25.86 3.99 1.99
C GLU A 87 24.80 4.66 1.12
N TYR A 88 23.55 4.70 1.56
CA TYR A 88 22.49 5.35 0.79
C TYR A 88 21.49 6.11 1.64
N GLU A 89 20.92 7.16 1.05
CA GLU A 89 19.90 8.01 1.65
C GLU A 89 18.86 8.45 0.61
N PHE A 90 17.69 8.85 1.09
CA PHE A 90 16.63 9.42 0.26
C PHE A 90 16.71 10.94 0.33
N LYS A 91 16.82 11.61 -0.82
CA LYS A 91 16.88 13.08 -0.88
C LYS A 91 15.71 13.65 -1.65
N GLU A 92 15.13 14.70 -1.11
CA GLU A 92 14.10 15.48 -1.79
C GLU A 92 14.59 16.03 -3.12
N THR A 93 13.65 16.11 -4.05
CA THR A 93 13.86 16.70 -5.36
C THR A 93 12.68 17.60 -5.73
N ALA A 94 12.80 18.30 -6.85
CA ALA A 94 11.68 19.02 -7.45
C ALA A 94 10.66 18.10 -8.15
N ALA A 95 10.87 16.77 -8.15
CA ALA A 95 9.95 15.83 -8.75
C ALA A 95 8.59 15.85 -8.03
N LEU A 96 7.55 15.62 -8.82
CA LEU A 96 6.17 15.66 -8.36
C LEU A 96 5.68 14.25 -8.01
N TYR A 97 4.89 14.15 -6.95
CA TYR A 97 4.02 13.03 -6.64
C TYR A 97 2.60 13.56 -6.50
N ASN A 98 1.70 13.12 -7.38
CA ASN A 98 0.31 13.58 -7.43
C ASN A 98 0.15 15.13 -7.39
N GLY A 99 1.08 15.83 -8.04
CA GLY A 99 1.12 17.30 -8.10
C GLY A 99 1.91 18.00 -6.97
N PHE A 100 2.33 17.29 -5.93
CA PHE A 100 3.15 17.84 -4.84
C PHE A 100 4.64 17.64 -5.10
N THR A 101 5.45 18.69 -4.93
CA THR A 101 6.92 18.60 -4.96
C THR A 101 7.46 17.83 -3.76
N GLY A 102 8.74 17.45 -3.80
CA GLY A 102 9.42 16.81 -2.67
C GLY A 102 9.46 15.29 -2.74
N ALA A 103 9.05 14.69 -3.87
CA ALA A 103 9.32 13.28 -4.12
C ALA A 103 10.84 13.03 -4.09
N LYS A 104 11.24 11.92 -3.49
CA LYS A 104 12.65 11.67 -3.14
C LYS A 104 13.33 10.77 -4.18
N ASN A 105 14.61 11.02 -4.40
CA ASN A 105 15.50 10.12 -5.14
C ASN A 105 16.36 9.30 -4.16
N VAL A 106 17.00 8.24 -4.65
CA VAL A 106 18.00 7.51 -3.87
C VAL A 106 19.38 8.00 -4.28
N VAL A 107 20.19 8.38 -3.29
CA VAL A 107 21.60 8.73 -3.47
C VAL A 107 22.45 7.68 -2.78
N ILE A 108 23.27 6.96 -3.55
CA ILE A 108 24.15 5.91 -3.06
C ILE A 108 25.58 6.41 -3.19
N THR A 109 26.31 6.45 -2.07
CA THR A 109 27.73 6.82 -2.02
C THR A 109 28.57 5.59 -1.77
N PHE A 110 29.47 5.29 -2.70
CA PHE A 110 30.38 4.16 -2.65
C PHE A 110 31.73 4.52 -2.03
N ASP A 111 32.44 3.53 -1.51
CA ASP A 111 33.79 3.68 -0.96
C ASP A 111 34.83 4.04 -2.04
N LYS A 112 34.62 3.57 -3.27
CA LYS A 112 35.48 3.74 -4.44
C LYS A 112 34.71 4.35 -5.62
N ASN A 113 35.44 4.77 -6.65
CA ASN A 113 34.83 5.23 -7.89
C ASN A 113 34.14 4.06 -8.58
N ILE A 114 32.91 4.28 -9.02
CA ILE A 114 32.10 3.27 -9.71
C ILE A 114 32.30 3.34 -11.21
N ARG A 115 32.10 2.21 -11.89
CA ARG A 115 32.01 2.16 -13.35
C ARG A 115 30.71 2.79 -13.83
N THR A 116 30.67 3.18 -15.10
CA THR A 116 29.42 3.56 -15.77
C THR A 116 28.44 2.39 -15.71
N ILE A 117 27.21 2.70 -15.35
CA ILE A 117 26.09 1.77 -15.20
C ILE A 117 24.87 2.36 -15.90
N THR A 118 24.01 1.49 -16.43
CA THR A 118 22.82 1.87 -17.20
C THR A 118 21.53 1.55 -16.44
N LYS A 119 20.39 1.98 -16.98
CA LYS A 119 19.09 1.73 -16.36
C LYS A 119 18.76 0.23 -16.31
N GLU A 120 19.20 -0.53 -17.30
CA GLU A 120 18.97 -1.97 -17.43
C GLU A 120 19.72 -2.79 -16.36
N ASP A 121 20.68 -2.17 -15.67
CA ASP A 121 21.50 -2.79 -14.64
C ASP A 121 20.93 -2.63 -13.23
N VAL A 122 19.88 -1.82 -13.10
CA VAL A 122 19.25 -1.46 -11.83
C VAL A 122 17.74 -1.67 -11.96
N TYR A 123 17.12 -2.28 -10.97
CA TYR A 123 15.66 -2.50 -10.96
C TYR A 123 15.12 -2.45 -9.53
N VAL A 124 13.82 -2.23 -9.40
CA VAL A 124 13.14 -2.23 -8.10
C VAL A 124 12.19 -3.43 -8.06
N VAL A 125 12.15 -4.10 -6.91
CA VAL A 125 11.16 -5.14 -6.62
C VAL A 125 10.31 -4.73 -5.42
N GLN A 126 9.02 -5.03 -5.48
CA GLN A 126 8.09 -4.98 -4.35
C GLN A 126 7.98 -6.38 -3.74
N GLN A 127 8.05 -6.48 -2.41
CA GLN A 127 7.99 -7.76 -1.71
C GLN A 127 6.56 -8.09 -1.31
N VAL A 128 5.84 -8.89 -2.11
CA VAL A 128 4.43 -9.24 -1.88
C VAL A 128 4.33 -10.71 -1.49
N ALA A 129 3.84 -10.98 -0.26
CA ALA A 129 3.65 -12.34 0.26
C ALA A 129 4.90 -13.25 0.12
N GLY A 130 6.10 -12.69 0.32
CA GLY A 130 7.37 -13.41 0.20
C GLY A 130 7.87 -13.62 -1.23
N THR A 131 7.21 -13.03 -2.23
CA THR A 131 7.65 -13.02 -3.64
C THR A 131 8.10 -11.63 -4.02
N ASP A 132 9.21 -11.53 -4.76
CA ASP A 132 9.71 -10.28 -5.31
C ASP A 132 9.08 -10.05 -6.70
N ILE A 133 8.32 -8.95 -6.84
CA ILE A 133 7.67 -8.53 -8.08
C ILE A 133 8.39 -7.30 -8.61
N GLU A 134 8.95 -7.37 -9.81
CA GLU A 134 9.61 -6.22 -10.43
C GLU A 134 8.61 -5.10 -10.75
N VAL A 135 8.96 -3.87 -10.39
CA VAL A 135 8.14 -2.67 -10.61
C VAL A 135 8.93 -1.64 -11.43
N PRO A 136 8.45 -1.25 -12.63
CA PRO A 136 9.16 -0.33 -13.54
C PRO A 136 9.07 1.13 -13.11
N ILE A 137 9.57 1.46 -11.92
CA ILE A 137 9.51 2.81 -11.35
C ILE A 137 10.81 3.60 -11.47
N ILE A 138 11.90 3.01 -11.96
CA ILE A 138 13.15 3.75 -12.17
C ILE A 138 12.97 4.68 -13.36
N ASP A 139 13.27 5.96 -13.18
CA ASP A 139 13.30 6.94 -14.25
C ASP A 139 14.71 7.03 -14.84
N THR A 140 15.65 7.60 -14.08
CA THR A 140 17.05 7.79 -14.49
C THR A 140 18.06 7.20 -13.50
N VAL A 141 19.22 6.80 -14.03
CA VAL A 141 20.39 6.30 -13.28
C VAL A 141 21.60 7.15 -13.65
N SER A 142 22.14 7.89 -12.69
CA SER A 142 23.18 8.91 -12.92
C SER A 142 24.43 8.63 -12.08
N PRO A 143 25.47 7.98 -12.64
CA PRO A 143 26.74 7.75 -11.96
C PRO A 143 27.68 8.96 -12.09
N VAL A 144 28.19 9.46 -10.97
CA VAL A 144 29.19 10.54 -10.89
C VAL A 144 30.26 10.20 -9.86
N GLY A 145 31.45 9.79 -10.31
CA GLY A 145 32.58 9.47 -9.44
C GLY A 145 32.27 8.30 -8.50
N LYS A 146 32.00 8.59 -7.23
CA LYS A 146 31.61 7.60 -6.20
C LYS A 146 30.10 7.58 -5.91
N VAL A 147 29.33 8.43 -6.57
CA VAL A 147 27.92 8.64 -6.27
C VAL A 147 27.08 8.07 -7.40
N LEU A 148 26.04 7.30 -7.05
CA LEU A 148 24.99 6.88 -7.96
C LEU A 148 23.67 7.50 -7.50
N THR A 149 23.05 8.29 -8.37
CA THR A 149 21.72 8.87 -8.11
C THR A 149 20.68 8.17 -8.96
N ILE A 150 19.61 7.71 -8.32
CA ILE A 150 18.50 7.00 -8.97
C ILE A 150 17.22 7.78 -8.70
N THR A 151 16.56 8.20 -9.77
CA THR A 151 15.27 8.89 -9.70
C THR A 151 14.13 7.95 -10.07
N PHE A 152 12.91 8.30 -9.66
CA PHE A 152 11.74 7.46 -9.83
C PHE A 152 10.62 8.17 -10.58
N LYS A 153 9.75 7.38 -11.23
CA LYS A 153 8.57 7.80 -11.98
C LYS A 153 7.38 6.91 -11.64
N ASN A 154 6.18 7.35 -12.02
CA ASN A 154 4.92 6.61 -11.92
C ASN A 154 4.58 6.15 -10.48
N LEU A 155 5.05 6.87 -9.46
CA LEU A 155 4.86 6.48 -8.06
C LEU A 155 3.36 6.41 -7.70
N GLU A 156 2.54 7.28 -8.30
CA GLU A 156 1.09 7.31 -8.17
C GLU A 156 0.40 6.02 -8.64
N LEU A 157 1.03 5.21 -9.49
CA LEU A 157 0.43 3.99 -10.04
C LEU A 157 0.67 2.76 -9.16
N ILE A 158 1.54 2.86 -8.15
CA ILE A 158 2.00 1.72 -7.36
C ILE A 158 1.02 1.33 -6.26
N ASP A 159 0.64 0.04 -6.25
CA ASP A 159 -0.19 -0.55 -5.20
C ASP A 159 0.65 -0.88 -3.95
N HIS A 160 0.89 0.14 -3.14
CA HIS A 160 1.63 0.02 -1.89
C HIS A 160 0.78 -0.52 -0.72
N LYS A 161 -0.52 -0.81 -0.92
CA LYS A 161 -1.36 -1.44 0.12
C LYS A 161 -1.10 -2.95 0.24
N LYS A 162 -0.72 -3.61 -0.86
CA LYS A 162 -0.32 -5.04 -0.85
C LYS A 162 0.97 -5.27 -0.07
N SER A 163 1.91 -4.33 -0.15
CA SER A 163 3.14 -4.30 0.63
C SER A 163 3.79 -2.93 0.51
N ASP A 164 4.32 -2.41 1.61
CA ASP A 164 5.14 -1.21 1.62
C ASP A 164 6.65 -1.52 1.53
N ASP A 165 7.04 -2.81 1.49
CA ASP A 165 8.43 -3.26 1.41
C ASP A 165 8.94 -3.33 -0.04
N PHE A 166 10.01 -2.60 -0.31
CA PHE A 166 10.67 -2.57 -1.62
C PHE A 166 12.17 -2.81 -1.47
N LYS A 167 12.78 -3.27 -2.55
CA LYS A 167 14.24 -3.35 -2.68
C LYS A 167 14.67 -2.78 -4.01
N LEU A 168 15.66 -1.89 -3.95
CA LEU A 168 16.42 -1.49 -5.12
C LEU A 168 17.57 -2.48 -5.28
N ILE A 169 17.69 -3.06 -6.48
CA ILE A 169 18.68 -4.08 -6.81
C ILE A 169 19.64 -3.56 -7.86
N ILE A 170 20.94 -3.59 -7.56
CA ILE A 170 22.02 -3.35 -8.53
C ILE A 170 22.65 -4.70 -8.88
N LYS A 171 22.60 -5.07 -10.16
CA LYS A 171 23.08 -6.37 -10.64
C LYS A 171 24.56 -6.57 -10.32
N LYS A 172 24.93 -7.80 -9.95
CA LYS A 172 26.33 -8.21 -9.69
C LYS A 172 27.28 -7.85 -10.84
N GLY A 173 28.52 -7.52 -10.51
CA GLY A 173 29.58 -7.21 -11.47
C GLY A 173 29.44 -5.89 -12.25
N LYS A 174 28.46 -5.03 -11.89
CA LYS A 174 28.18 -3.80 -12.66
C LYS A 174 28.94 -2.59 -12.15
N LEU A 175 29.07 -2.44 -10.83
CA LEU A 175 29.77 -1.30 -10.24
C LEU A 175 31.28 -1.56 -10.19
N TYR A 176 31.68 -2.79 -9.85
CA TYR A 176 33.05 -3.24 -9.75
C TYR A 176 33.24 -4.63 -10.35
N PHE A 177 34.48 -4.97 -10.72
CA PHE A 177 34.81 -6.33 -11.18
C PHE A 177 34.69 -7.38 -10.06
N ASP A 178 34.94 -6.98 -8.81
CA ASP A 178 34.89 -7.82 -7.62
C ASP A 178 33.52 -7.79 -6.90
N GLN A 179 32.49 -7.18 -7.51
CA GLN A 179 31.11 -7.28 -7.01
C GLN A 179 30.55 -8.68 -7.30
N LEU A 180 30.76 -9.62 -6.38
CA LEU A 180 30.36 -11.02 -6.56
C LEU A 180 28.84 -11.27 -6.46
N THR A 181 28.10 -10.39 -5.78
CA THR A 181 26.66 -10.53 -5.51
C THR A 181 25.89 -9.27 -5.89
N ASN A 182 24.57 -9.40 -6.03
CA ASN A 182 23.70 -8.24 -6.18
C ASN A 182 23.80 -7.37 -4.92
N TYR A 183 23.78 -6.06 -5.11
CA TYR A 183 23.56 -5.15 -3.99
C TYR A 183 22.05 -4.94 -3.85
N GLU A 184 21.54 -5.24 -2.67
CA GLU A 184 20.13 -5.08 -2.31
C GLU A 184 20.01 -3.95 -1.29
N LEU A 185 19.23 -2.93 -1.64
CA LEU A 185 19.01 -1.74 -0.84
C LEU A 185 17.52 -1.69 -0.45
N PRO A 186 17.15 -2.19 0.73
CA PRO A 186 15.75 -2.25 1.16
C PRO A 186 15.21 -0.88 1.59
N PHE A 187 13.97 -0.58 1.23
CA PHE A 187 13.30 0.66 1.60
C PHE A 187 11.79 0.47 1.67
N LYS A 188 11.11 1.47 2.23
CA LYS A 188 9.66 1.51 2.31
C LYS A 188 9.11 2.46 1.27
N PHE A 189 7.93 2.19 0.72
CA PHE A 189 7.34 3.04 -0.32
C PHE A 189 7.27 4.53 0.09
N TYR A 190 6.94 4.79 1.36
CA TYR A 190 6.87 6.13 1.91
C TYR A 190 8.22 6.87 1.93
N ASP A 191 9.35 6.18 1.80
CA ASP A 191 10.68 6.81 1.66
C ASP A 191 10.84 7.57 0.33
N LEU A 192 9.96 7.31 -0.66
CA LEU A 192 9.96 8.01 -1.95
C LEU A 192 9.00 9.20 -2.00
N LEU A 193 8.10 9.31 -1.02
CA LEU A 193 7.00 10.26 -1.07
C LEU A 193 7.39 11.65 -0.54
N PRO A 194 6.67 12.70 -0.96
CA PRO A 194 6.75 14.01 -0.33
C PRO A 194 6.49 13.95 1.17
N GLY A 195 7.19 14.81 1.89
CA GLY A 195 7.01 14.95 3.33
C GLY A 195 6.00 16.03 3.72
N PHE A 196 5.76 16.13 5.03
CA PHE A 196 4.71 16.95 5.61
C PHE A 196 4.83 18.44 5.25
N GLU A 197 6.04 18.99 5.25
CA GLU A 197 6.27 20.38 4.89
C GLU A 197 5.89 20.66 3.43
N SER A 198 6.35 19.78 2.52
CA SER A 198 6.08 19.89 1.09
C SER A 198 4.60 19.81 0.74
N VAL A 199 3.80 19.09 1.53
CA VAL A 199 2.36 18.91 1.30
C VAL A 199 1.52 19.96 2.04
N PHE A 200 1.66 20.07 3.36
CA PHE A 200 0.70 20.79 4.22
C PHE A 200 1.17 22.15 4.72
N VAL A 201 2.48 22.43 4.76
CA VAL A 201 3.00 23.73 5.25
C VAL A 201 3.01 24.78 4.13
N ASN A 202 3.19 24.36 2.88
CA ASN A 202 3.15 25.26 1.73
C ASN A 202 1.72 25.74 1.43
N SER A 203 1.41 26.98 1.81
CA SER A 203 0.10 27.61 1.61
C SER A 203 -0.43 27.61 0.16
N ASN A 204 0.45 27.54 -0.85
CA ASN A 204 0.05 27.48 -2.25
C ASN A 204 -0.62 26.15 -2.63
N ASN A 205 -0.49 25.12 -1.79
CA ASN A 205 -1.03 23.79 -2.05
C ASN A 205 -2.51 23.64 -1.69
N ALA A 206 -3.19 24.64 -1.10
CA ALA A 206 -4.56 24.48 -0.62
C ALA A 206 -5.53 23.91 -1.67
N LYS A 207 -5.42 24.38 -2.93
CA LYS A 207 -6.21 23.85 -4.04
C LYS A 207 -5.86 22.38 -4.34
N LEU A 208 -4.57 22.06 -4.42
CA LEU A 208 -4.08 20.70 -4.68
C LEU A 208 -4.48 19.73 -3.56
N ILE A 209 -4.40 20.15 -2.30
CA ILE A 209 -4.83 19.32 -1.14
C ILE A 209 -6.31 18.95 -1.29
N ASN A 210 -7.17 19.91 -1.62
CA ASN A 210 -8.59 19.64 -1.81
C ASN A 210 -8.83 18.70 -3.01
N GLU A 211 -8.20 18.98 -4.16
CA GLU A 211 -8.44 18.23 -5.41
C GLU A 211 -7.76 16.86 -5.47
N LYS A 212 -6.66 16.66 -4.74
CA LYS A 212 -5.80 15.48 -4.86
C LYS A 212 -5.73 14.61 -3.61
N ILE A 213 -6.10 15.15 -2.45
CA ILE A 213 -6.13 14.42 -1.17
C ILE A 213 -7.56 14.35 -0.64
N PHE A 214 -8.17 15.47 -0.25
CA PHE A 214 -9.47 15.46 0.45
C PHE A 214 -10.66 15.08 -0.43
N MET A 215 -10.54 15.17 -1.76
CA MET A 215 -11.56 14.65 -2.67
C MET A 215 -11.72 13.12 -2.58
N HIS A 216 -10.70 12.40 -2.10
CA HIS A 216 -10.65 10.93 -2.13
C HIS A 216 -10.29 10.29 -0.79
N ASN A 217 -10.04 11.09 0.24
CA ASN A 217 -9.57 10.61 1.53
C ASN A 217 -10.19 11.45 2.64
N GLU A 218 -10.76 10.78 3.63
CA GLU A 218 -11.02 11.43 4.90
C GLU A 218 -9.69 11.79 5.60
N PRO A 219 -9.63 12.83 6.45
CA PRO A 219 -8.43 13.12 7.22
C PRO A 219 -7.94 11.96 8.12
N ARG A 220 -8.78 10.96 8.40
CA ARG A 220 -8.39 9.75 9.14
C ARG A 220 -7.60 8.75 8.29
N GLU A 221 -7.74 8.82 6.97
CA GLU A 221 -7.08 7.93 6.00
C GLU A 221 -5.77 8.51 5.47
N VAL A 222 -5.53 9.80 5.70
CA VAL A 222 -4.25 10.46 5.43
C VAL A 222 -3.29 10.16 6.57
N ILE A 223 -2.23 9.41 6.28
CA ILE A 223 -1.26 8.93 7.27
C ILE A 223 0.04 9.75 7.16
N ILE A 224 0.50 10.28 8.30
CA ILE A 224 1.84 10.85 8.46
C ILE A 224 2.74 9.78 9.08
N GLN A 225 3.77 9.38 8.34
CA GLN A 225 4.76 8.42 8.82
C GLN A 225 5.81 9.15 9.65
N VAL A 226 5.79 8.92 10.97
CA VAL A 226 6.80 9.47 11.88
C VAL A 226 7.96 8.47 12.00
N PRO A 227 9.18 8.82 11.55
CA PRO A 227 10.32 7.91 11.62
C PRO A 227 10.67 7.58 13.07
N PRO A 228 11.22 6.40 13.36
CA PRO A 228 11.75 6.09 14.69
C PRO A 228 12.96 6.99 15.03
N ILE A 229 13.15 7.28 16.31
CA ILE A 229 14.43 7.81 16.80
C ILE A 229 15.37 6.63 17.01
N TYR A 230 16.49 6.62 16.28
CA TYR A 230 17.44 5.50 16.30
C TYR A 230 18.53 5.71 17.34
N MET A 231 18.94 6.95 17.59
CA MET A 231 19.84 7.31 18.70
C MET A 231 19.02 7.84 19.87
N THR A 232 18.78 6.98 20.86
CA THR A 232 17.80 7.22 21.93
C THR A 232 18.36 7.93 23.15
N LYS A 233 19.67 7.82 23.38
CA LYS A 233 20.37 8.50 24.48
C LYS A 233 21.82 8.75 24.11
N ILE A 234 22.34 9.92 24.45
CA ILE A 234 23.75 10.27 24.29
C ILE A 234 24.28 10.65 25.67
N GLU A 235 25.23 9.88 26.20
CA GLU A 235 25.87 10.14 27.47
C GLU A 235 27.32 10.61 27.23
N THR A 236 27.74 11.66 27.91
CA THR A 236 29.14 12.12 27.83
C THR A 236 29.77 12.25 29.20
N ILE A 237 30.98 11.74 29.33
CA ILE A 237 31.85 11.95 30.49
C ILE A 237 33.06 12.74 30.02
N HIS A 238 33.36 13.86 30.66
CA HIS A 238 34.51 14.68 30.33
C HIS A 238 35.38 14.91 31.56
N ARG A 239 36.69 14.71 31.41
CA ARG A 239 37.70 14.98 32.43
C ARG A 239 38.71 15.99 31.94
N TYR A 240 38.80 17.14 32.61
CA TYR A 240 39.69 18.24 32.17
C TYR A 240 41.16 17.97 32.47
N LYS A 241 41.45 17.23 33.54
CA LYS A 241 42.81 16.93 33.99
C LYS A 241 43.23 15.47 33.75
N GLY A 242 42.61 14.81 32.76
CA GLY A 242 42.89 13.41 32.44
C GLY A 242 42.50 12.42 33.54
N VAL A 243 43.17 11.25 33.59
CA VAL A 243 42.92 10.19 34.60
C VAL A 243 43.93 10.25 35.76
N VAL A 244 44.96 11.10 35.68
CA VAL A 244 46.11 11.14 36.61
C VAL A 244 46.18 12.49 37.31
N ASP A 245 46.92 12.54 38.44
CA ASP A 245 47.04 13.65 39.39
C ASP A 245 46.84 15.07 38.77
N PRO A 246 45.92 15.89 39.32
CA PRO A 246 45.56 17.22 38.79
C PRO A 246 46.70 18.25 38.76
N SER A 247 47.89 17.90 39.26
CA SER A 247 49.13 18.68 39.18
C SER A 247 49.93 18.45 37.89
N ASN A 248 49.62 17.40 37.11
CA ASN A 248 50.25 17.13 35.82
C ASN A 248 49.40 17.67 34.67
N ASN A 249 50.03 18.28 33.67
CA ASN A 249 49.43 18.72 32.40
C ASN A 249 48.99 17.52 31.53
N ALA A 250 48.08 16.69 32.04
CA ALA A 250 47.52 15.55 31.32
C ALA A 250 46.49 16.03 30.28
N PRO A 251 46.37 15.35 29.12
CA PRO A 251 45.35 15.70 28.14
C PRO A 251 43.96 15.49 28.72
N ASN A 252 43.03 16.37 28.37
CA ASN A 252 41.63 16.15 28.70
C ASN A 252 41.07 14.95 27.92
N LEU A 253 40.13 14.24 28.53
CA LEU A 253 39.58 13.00 28.00
C LEU A 253 38.06 13.04 28.04
N SER A 254 37.45 12.69 26.92
CA SER A 254 36.00 12.57 26.77
C SER A 254 35.65 11.13 26.42
N ASN A 255 34.63 10.58 27.08
CA ASN A 255 33.94 9.39 26.64
C ASN A 255 32.54 9.79 26.17
N ILE A 256 32.10 9.23 25.06
CA ILE A 256 30.79 9.47 24.46
C ILE A 256 30.16 8.11 24.19
N ASP A 257 29.10 7.82 24.93
CA ASP A 257 28.30 6.62 24.75
C ASP A 257 26.98 7.01 24.08
N VAL A 258 26.63 6.29 23.01
CA VAL A 258 25.39 6.50 22.25
C VAL A 258 24.58 5.23 22.35
N ILE A 259 23.49 5.25 23.12
CA ILE A 259 22.52 4.16 23.15
C ILE A 259 21.66 4.28 21.90
N ALA A 260 21.46 3.15 21.21
CA ALA A 260 20.79 3.13 19.93
C ALA A 260 19.89 1.90 19.74
N ASP A 261 18.85 2.06 18.92
CA ASP A 261 17.99 0.98 18.44
C ASP A 261 18.80 -0.12 17.75
N SER A 262 18.37 -1.38 17.84
CA SER A 262 19.08 -2.53 17.24
C SER A 262 19.27 -2.41 15.72
N ARG A 263 18.38 -1.69 15.04
CA ARG A 263 18.46 -1.42 13.60
C ARG A 263 19.62 -0.48 13.22
N ALA A 264 20.12 0.32 14.16
CA ALA A 264 21.35 1.10 13.97
C ALA A 264 22.56 0.17 14.15
N ALA A 265 23.11 -0.32 13.04
CA ALA A 265 24.21 -1.27 13.05
C ALA A 265 25.59 -0.59 13.12
N ARG A 266 25.69 0.64 12.62
CA ARG A 266 26.96 1.38 12.44
C ARG A 266 26.76 2.87 12.70
N LEU A 267 27.76 3.53 13.28
CA LEU A 267 27.70 4.97 13.59
C LEU A 267 28.95 5.68 13.04
N LYS A 268 28.74 6.67 12.17
CA LYS A 268 29.79 7.61 11.80
C LYS A 268 29.76 8.81 12.72
N VAL A 269 30.94 9.21 13.18
CA VAL A 269 31.14 10.37 14.02
C VAL A 269 32.05 11.32 13.29
N LYS A 270 31.67 12.59 13.24
CA LYS A 270 32.52 13.68 12.79
C LYS A 270 32.59 14.74 13.88
N LEU A 271 33.81 15.10 14.28
CA LEU A 271 34.05 16.22 15.18
C LEU A 271 34.53 17.43 14.38
N GLY A 272 33.69 18.46 14.30
CA GLY A 272 34.03 19.69 13.60
C GLY A 272 34.25 19.52 12.09
N THR A 273 35.08 20.38 11.51
CA THR A 273 35.31 20.41 10.05
C THR A 273 36.51 19.57 9.58
N SER A 274 37.28 18.96 10.48
CA SER A 274 38.49 18.21 10.13
C SER A 274 38.21 16.73 9.92
N ALA A 275 38.56 16.22 8.73
CA ALA A 275 38.45 14.79 8.40
C ALA A 275 39.31 13.88 9.30
N GLN A 276 40.31 14.43 10.01
CA GLN A 276 41.16 13.66 10.94
C GLN A 276 40.41 13.16 12.18
N HIS A 277 39.25 13.75 12.47
CA HIS A 277 38.40 13.39 13.60
C HIS A 277 37.13 12.64 13.17
N GLU A 278 37.12 12.11 11.94
CA GLU A 278 36.07 11.20 11.51
C GLU A 278 36.35 9.78 12.01
N ARG A 279 35.33 9.15 12.59
CA ARG A 279 35.38 7.78 13.11
C ARG A 279 34.18 7.00 12.59
N ASP A 280 34.42 5.71 12.42
CA ASP A 280 33.43 4.75 11.95
C ASP A 280 33.33 3.63 12.97
N LEU A 281 32.25 3.64 13.75
CA LEU A 281 32.08 2.82 14.93
C LEU A 281 31.16 1.65 14.62
N ASN A 282 31.64 0.46 14.97
CA ASN A 282 30.79 -0.71 15.13
C ASN A 282 30.08 -0.68 16.48
N ARG A 283 28.96 -1.39 16.59
CA ARG A 283 28.24 -1.54 17.85
C ARG A 283 29.14 -2.12 18.93
N SER A 284 29.08 -1.58 20.13
CA SER A 284 29.88 -1.99 21.28
C SER A 284 29.57 -3.43 21.67
N VAL A 285 30.63 -4.21 21.91
CA VAL A 285 30.54 -5.57 22.45
C VAL A 285 30.74 -5.61 23.97
N THR A 286 31.06 -4.46 24.57
CA THR A 286 31.41 -4.32 25.99
C THR A 286 30.59 -3.20 26.63
N GLY A 287 29.44 -3.54 27.20
CA GLY A 287 28.78 -2.74 28.24
C GLY A 287 27.85 -1.60 27.82
N VAL A 288 27.74 -1.26 26.53
CA VAL A 288 26.79 -0.24 26.03
C VAL A 288 25.91 -0.86 24.95
N ASN A 289 24.59 -0.72 25.07
CA ASN A 289 23.66 -1.14 24.03
C ASN A 289 23.61 -0.11 22.88
N GLY A 290 24.72 0.01 22.15
CA GLY A 290 24.89 1.01 21.12
C GLY A 290 26.36 1.21 20.79
N PHE A 291 26.84 2.45 20.75
CA PHE A 291 28.19 2.81 20.33
C PHE A 291 28.92 3.52 21.47
N SER A 292 30.24 3.38 21.52
CA SER A 292 31.07 4.05 22.53
C SER A 292 32.37 4.51 21.88
N MET A 293 32.82 5.71 22.22
CA MET A 293 34.09 6.26 21.78
C MET A 293 34.76 7.12 22.84
N GLY A 294 36.10 7.06 22.85
CA GLY A 294 36.94 7.98 23.61
C GLY A 294 37.62 9.00 22.69
N GLN A 295 37.71 10.25 23.13
CA GLN A 295 38.43 11.32 22.43
C GLN A 295 39.25 12.16 23.42
N ALA A 296 40.51 12.41 23.09
CA ALA A 296 41.39 13.29 23.85
C ALA A 296 41.53 14.67 23.18
N GLY A 297 41.84 15.71 23.97
CA GLY A 297 42.25 17.01 23.44
C GLY A 297 41.12 17.98 23.04
N ILE A 298 39.88 17.76 23.48
CA ILE A 298 38.74 18.63 23.14
C ILE A 298 38.78 19.91 23.98
N THR A 299 39.43 20.96 23.51
CA THR A 299 39.81 22.13 24.34
C THR A 299 38.90 23.36 24.20
N GLU A 300 38.08 23.48 23.16
CA GLU A 300 37.29 24.68 22.84
C GLU A 300 35.76 24.48 22.95
N LEU A 301 35.24 24.14 24.13
CA LEU A 301 33.79 23.89 24.32
C LEU A 301 33.00 24.98 25.08
N SER A 302 33.61 26.12 25.42
CA SER A 302 32.96 27.12 26.28
C SER A 302 31.91 27.96 25.56
N CYS A 303 30.79 28.18 26.22
CA CYS A 303 30.14 29.48 26.17
C CYS A 303 31.02 30.48 26.96
N VAL A 304 31.63 31.45 26.28
CA VAL A 304 31.97 32.77 26.84
C VAL A 304 30.76 33.24 27.64
N GLU A 305 30.97 33.43 28.95
CA GLU A 305 30.01 34.10 29.82
C GLU A 305 29.66 35.45 29.21
N ASN A 306 28.47 35.56 28.63
CA ASN A 306 27.87 36.86 28.44
C ASN A 306 27.21 37.23 29.78
N ASP A 307 27.57 38.42 30.24
CA ASP A 307 26.93 39.23 31.28
C ASP A 307 25.47 38.79 31.57
N PRO A 308 25.11 38.50 32.84
CA PRO A 308 23.84 37.88 33.26
C PRO A 308 22.53 38.65 32.94
N LYS A 309 22.53 39.57 31.97
CA LYS A 309 21.36 40.38 31.60
C LYS A 309 20.93 40.32 30.15
N THR A 310 21.60 39.58 29.27
CA THR A 310 21.12 39.36 27.90
C THR A 310 21.30 37.91 27.46
N GLU A 311 20.18 37.19 27.37
CA GLU A 311 20.00 35.81 26.89
C GLU A 311 20.38 35.62 25.41
N THR A 312 21.61 35.95 25.02
CA THR A 312 22.14 35.56 23.72
C THR A 312 23.58 35.12 23.86
N CYS A 313 23.82 33.80 23.86
CA CYS A 313 25.11 33.27 23.42
C CYS A 313 25.34 33.82 22.01
N LYS A 314 26.28 34.75 21.83
CA LYS A 314 26.71 35.13 20.48
C LYS A 314 27.24 33.87 19.80
N GLU A 315 26.71 33.59 18.62
CA GLU A 315 26.93 32.39 17.82
C GLU A 315 28.41 31.94 17.82
N TYR A 316 28.63 30.73 18.32
CA TYR A 316 29.91 30.03 18.20
C TYR A 316 30.12 29.58 16.76
N LYS A 317 31.38 29.52 16.34
CA LYS A 317 31.75 28.98 15.03
C LYS A 317 31.26 27.54 14.90
N GLN A 318 30.79 27.19 13.70
CA GLN A 318 30.27 25.88 13.28
C GLN A 318 31.28 24.72 13.37
N SER A 319 32.45 24.91 14.00
CA SER A 319 33.60 24.02 13.98
C SER A 319 33.69 23.03 15.16
N ASP A 320 32.80 23.10 16.16
CA ASP A 320 32.90 22.28 17.39
C ASP A 320 31.70 21.34 17.64
N ASP A 321 30.81 21.20 16.65
CA ASP A 321 29.65 20.31 16.76
C ASP A 321 30.06 18.84 16.49
N PHE A 322 29.48 17.92 17.26
CA PHE A 322 29.53 16.50 16.95
C PHE A 322 28.39 16.15 16.02
N GLU A 323 28.72 15.65 14.84
CA GLU A 323 27.75 15.05 13.93
C GLU A 323 27.81 13.53 14.07
N LEU A 324 26.71 12.95 14.54
CA LEU A 324 26.51 11.52 14.66
C LEU A 324 25.56 11.06 13.57
N THR A 325 26.00 10.19 12.66
CA THR A 325 25.15 9.62 11.61
C THR A 325 25.04 8.11 11.75
N ALA A 326 23.83 7.63 12.03
CA ALA A 326 23.52 6.21 12.21
C ALA A 326 23.15 5.55 10.89
N TYR A 327 23.63 4.32 10.68
CA TYR A 327 23.36 3.52 9.49
C TYR A 327 22.80 2.13 9.84
N SER A 328 21.94 1.61 8.98
CA SER A 328 21.45 0.23 9.05
C SER A 328 22.51 -0.78 8.61
N GLU A 329 22.25 -2.07 8.83
CA GLU A 329 23.12 -3.15 8.35
C GLU A 329 23.27 -3.19 6.82
N HIS A 330 22.30 -2.62 6.09
CA HIS A 330 22.32 -2.52 4.64
C HIS A 330 22.99 -1.23 4.15
N GLY A 331 23.50 -0.38 5.04
CA GLY A 331 24.10 0.91 4.68
C GLY A 331 23.09 2.04 4.48
N ARG A 332 21.82 1.88 4.87
CA ARG A 332 20.83 2.97 4.84
C ARG A 332 21.17 3.99 5.90
N LYS A 333 21.22 5.28 5.57
CA LYS A 333 21.25 6.35 6.57
C LYS A 333 19.91 6.40 7.30
N LEU A 334 19.95 6.26 8.62
CA LEU A 334 18.76 6.20 9.48
C LEU A 334 18.46 7.55 10.13
N GLU A 335 19.49 8.19 10.66
CA GLU A 335 19.35 9.44 11.41
C GLU A 335 20.70 10.17 11.45
N THR A 336 20.67 11.51 11.42
CA THR A 336 21.80 12.36 11.79
C THR A 336 21.41 13.20 13.00
N LYS A 337 22.19 13.13 14.07
CA LYS A 337 22.05 14.02 15.24
C LYS A 337 23.30 14.86 15.38
N ASN A 338 23.08 16.17 15.47
CA ASN A 338 24.11 17.09 15.89
C ASN A 338 23.93 17.38 17.37
N PHE A 339 25.01 17.29 18.13
CA PHE A 339 24.98 17.73 19.52
C PHE A 339 26.29 18.42 19.88
N LYS A 340 26.21 19.27 20.90
CA LYS A 340 27.36 19.96 21.46
C LYS A 340 27.51 19.55 22.91
N MET A 341 28.74 19.18 23.29
CA MET A 341 29.05 18.90 24.68
C MET A 341 28.86 20.18 25.51
N ARG A 342 27.96 20.13 26.51
CA ARG A 342 27.70 21.31 27.37
C ARG A 342 28.78 21.40 28.43
N VAL A 343 29.48 22.53 28.47
CA VAL A 343 30.49 22.85 29.48
C VAL A 343 29.97 23.96 30.38
N ASN A 344 29.73 23.63 31.64
CA ASN A 344 29.29 24.60 32.65
C ASN A 344 30.48 25.20 33.45
N ASP A 345 31.60 24.48 33.55
CA ASP A 345 32.79 24.90 34.31
C ASP A 345 34.02 24.21 33.70
N ARG A 346 35.08 24.98 33.38
CA ARG A 346 36.32 24.49 32.74
C ARG A 346 37.29 23.81 33.73
N GLU A 347 37.01 23.88 35.03
CA GLU A 347 37.88 23.30 36.06
C GLU A 347 37.30 22.02 36.68
N LYS A 348 36.08 21.63 36.31
CA LYS A 348 35.38 20.48 36.89
C LYS A 348 35.02 19.44 35.85
N ASP A 349 35.41 18.21 36.15
CA ASP A 349 34.92 17.04 35.43
C ASP A 349 33.39 17.01 35.46
N PHE A 350 32.77 16.59 34.36
CA PHE A 350 31.32 16.49 34.27
C PHE A 350 30.88 15.18 33.64
N LYS A 351 29.69 14.77 34.02
CA LYS A 351 28.93 13.70 33.38
C LYS A 351 27.58 14.28 32.99
N ILE A 352 27.27 14.26 31.71
CA ILE A 352 25.93 14.56 31.20
C ILE A 352 25.31 13.23 30.81
N ASN A 353 24.22 12.90 31.49
CA ASN A 353 23.58 11.62 31.35
C ASN A 353 22.85 11.51 30.01
N ASP A 354 22.24 12.59 29.49
CA ASP A 354 21.52 12.53 28.23
C ASP A 354 21.50 13.86 27.49
N TYR A 355 21.72 13.83 26.18
CA TYR A 355 21.48 14.95 25.26
C TYR A 355 20.24 14.75 24.39
N VAL A 356 19.60 13.57 24.43
CA VAL A 356 18.37 13.28 23.70
C VAL A 356 17.18 13.52 24.64
N THR A 357 16.37 14.52 24.36
CA THR A 357 15.22 14.91 25.21
C THR A 357 13.87 14.43 24.67
N ALA A 358 13.86 13.76 23.52
CA ALA A 358 12.65 13.40 22.80
C ALA A 358 11.76 12.40 23.55
N ASP A 359 10.44 12.63 23.53
CA ASP A 359 9.46 11.66 24.00
C ASP A 359 9.27 10.55 22.95
N LEU A 360 9.96 9.43 23.18
CA LEU A 360 9.97 8.26 22.29
C LEU A 360 8.57 7.66 22.01
N LYS A 361 7.52 8.05 22.74
CA LYS A 361 6.17 7.48 22.59
C LYS A 361 5.52 7.75 21.23
N PHE A 362 5.87 8.86 20.58
CA PHE A 362 5.24 9.32 19.33
C PHE A 362 6.04 8.98 18.07
N PHE A 363 7.26 8.46 18.23
CA PHE A 363 8.17 8.17 17.12
C PHE A 363 8.09 6.70 16.69
N GLY A 364 8.28 6.45 15.39
CA GLY A 364 8.21 5.11 14.80
C GLY A 364 6.81 4.53 14.67
N LYS A 365 5.77 5.36 14.82
CA LYS A 365 4.37 4.97 14.62
C LYS A 365 3.70 5.91 13.62
N PRO A 366 2.84 5.40 12.73
CA PRO A 366 2.01 6.26 11.90
C PRO A 366 1.01 7.03 12.76
N VAL A 367 0.78 8.29 12.41
CA VAL A 367 -0.24 9.18 13.00
C VAL A 367 -1.15 9.63 11.86
N ASN A 368 -2.47 9.64 12.04
CA ASN A 368 -3.36 10.15 10.98
C ASN A 368 -3.51 11.68 11.06
N LEU A 369 -3.88 12.31 9.95
CA LEU A 369 -4.03 13.77 9.88
C LEU A 369 -5.11 14.27 10.84
N TYR A 370 -6.19 13.52 11.05
CA TYR A 370 -7.21 13.86 12.05
C TYR A 370 -6.62 14.04 13.46
N GLU A 371 -5.74 13.14 13.92
CA GLU A 371 -5.09 13.22 15.23
C GLU A 371 -4.20 14.46 15.36
N ILE A 372 -3.50 14.82 14.29
CA ILE A 372 -2.71 16.05 14.21
C ILE A 372 -3.60 17.28 14.31
N LEU A 373 -4.70 17.32 13.55
CA LEU A 373 -5.66 18.42 13.54
C LEU A 373 -6.41 18.57 14.87
N ALA A 374 -6.74 17.45 15.52
CA ALA A 374 -7.45 17.42 16.79
C ALA A 374 -6.54 17.82 17.97
N SER A 375 -5.23 17.69 17.84
CA SER A 375 -4.26 17.98 18.89
C SER A 375 -3.05 18.74 18.33
N PRO A 376 -3.11 20.08 18.23
CA PRO A 376 -1.98 20.90 17.76
C PRO A 376 -0.68 20.64 18.55
N ASP A 377 -0.79 20.36 19.85
CA ASP A 377 0.35 20.00 20.72
C ASP A 377 1.09 18.72 20.28
N LEU A 378 0.44 17.82 19.54
CA LEU A 378 1.05 16.59 19.05
C LEU A 378 2.05 16.90 17.95
N LEU A 379 1.66 17.76 17.00
CA LEU A 379 2.57 18.24 15.96
C LEU A 379 3.72 19.00 16.61
N ASP A 380 3.44 19.93 17.51
CA ASP A 380 4.47 20.67 18.23
C ASP A 380 5.48 19.76 18.94
N LYS A 381 5.04 18.65 19.55
CA LYS A 381 5.94 17.67 20.17
C LYS A 381 6.80 16.90 19.18
N ILE A 382 6.26 16.59 18.00
CA ILE A 382 7.02 15.94 16.92
C ILE A 382 8.03 16.95 16.33
N VAL A 383 7.59 18.17 16.02
CA VAL A 383 8.37 19.23 15.38
C VAL A 383 9.41 19.88 16.30
N ARG A 384 9.24 19.85 17.62
CA ARG A 384 10.28 20.34 18.55
C ARG A 384 11.50 19.43 18.63
N GLU A 385 11.31 18.14 18.36
CA GLU A 385 12.35 17.12 18.49
C GLU A 385 12.96 16.72 17.13
N VAL A 386 12.31 17.12 16.05
CA VAL A 386 12.78 17.02 14.66
C VAL A 386 13.21 18.43 14.24
N ASP A 387 14.43 18.64 13.75
CA ASP A 387 14.82 19.96 13.20
C ASP A 387 13.73 20.39 12.20
N VAL A 388 13.33 21.67 12.17
CA VAL A 388 12.30 22.16 11.23
C VAL A 388 12.66 21.79 9.78
N ARG A 389 13.96 21.65 9.47
CA ARG A 389 14.48 21.19 8.17
C ARG A 389 14.26 19.69 7.88
N ALA A 390 13.76 18.93 8.84
CA ALA A 390 13.49 17.49 8.76
C ALA A 390 11.98 17.19 8.82
N LEU A 391 11.10 18.20 8.70
CA LEU A 391 9.66 17.98 8.54
C LEU A 391 9.31 17.17 7.29
N ASN A 392 10.15 17.25 6.26
CA ASN A 392 9.97 16.42 5.08
C ASN A 392 10.42 14.95 5.27
N ASP A 393 11.02 14.59 6.40
CA ASP A 393 11.20 13.18 6.79
C ASP A 393 9.89 12.54 7.26
N LEU A 394 8.88 13.35 7.59
CA LEU A 394 7.53 12.90 7.89
C LEU A 394 6.75 12.63 6.58
N ALA A 395 6.91 11.44 6.01
CA ALA A 395 6.28 11.10 4.74
C ALA A 395 4.74 11.08 4.84
N VAL A 396 4.06 11.62 3.82
CA VAL A 396 2.59 11.67 3.77
C VAL A 396 2.07 10.59 2.83
N VAL A 397 1.27 9.66 3.35
CA VAL A 397 0.70 8.53 2.63
C VAL A 397 -0.82 8.67 2.56
N TYR A 398 -1.39 8.55 1.38
CA TYR A 398 -2.83 8.65 1.13
C TYR A 398 -3.20 7.91 -0.18
N SER A 399 -4.50 7.65 -0.38
CA SER A 399 -5.02 7.11 -1.63
C SER A 399 -5.02 8.17 -2.73
N VAL A 400 -4.52 7.83 -3.92
CA VAL A 400 -4.60 8.72 -5.09
C VAL A 400 -5.98 8.68 -5.78
N GLY A 401 -6.94 7.94 -5.20
CA GLY A 401 -8.31 7.79 -5.72
C GLY A 401 -8.53 6.48 -6.48
N ASN A 402 -9.76 6.29 -6.95
CA ASN A 402 -10.19 5.11 -7.70
C ASN A 402 -10.03 5.28 -9.23
N SER A 403 -9.61 6.45 -9.69
CA SER A 403 -9.43 6.77 -11.11
C SER A 403 -8.06 7.39 -11.39
N ILE A 404 -7.48 7.05 -12.54
CA ILE A 404 -6.15 7.52 -12.92
C ILE A 404 -6.02 7.76 -14.42
N GLU A 405 -5.22 8.75 -14.79
CA GLU A 405 -4.85 9.04 -16.19
C GLU A 405 -3.53 8.35 -16.54
N VAL A 406 -3.49 7.69 -17.71
CA VAL A 406 -2.29 7.03 -18.23
C VAL A 406 -1.98 7.50 -19.65
N LYS A 407 -0.71 7.51 -20.03
CA LYS A 407 -0.21 8.08 -21.30
C LYS A 407 0.55 7.09 -22.19
N ASN A 408 0.95 5.95 -21.63
CA ASN A 408 1.78 4.98 -22.31
C ASN A 408 1.52 3.57 -21.76
N LEU A 409 2.10 2.57 -22.44
CA LEU A 409 1.93 1.16 -22.11
C LEU A 409 2.38 0.82 -20.68
N GLU A 410 3.55 1.32 -20.26
CA GLU A 410 4.10 1.07 -18.92
C GLU A 410 3.15 1.56 -17.83
N GLN A 411 2.59 2.76 -17.99
CA GLN A 411 1.60 3.32 -17.05
C GLN A 411 0.29 2.53 -17.06
N LEU A 412 -0.20 2.12 -18.23
CA LEU A 412 -1.40 1.30 -18.32
C LEU A 412 -1.21 -0.06 -17.64
N GLN A 413 -0.06 -0.72 -17.82
CA GLN A 413 0.25 -1.99 -17.15
C GLN A 413 0.33 -1.84 -15.63
N LEU A 414 0.96 -0.76 -15.14
CA LEU A 414 0.99 -0.44 -13.71
C LEU A 414 -0.42 -0.18 -13.14
N ALA A 415 -1.23 0.61 -13.85
CA ALA A 415 -2.61 0.89 -13.44
C ALA A 415 -3.52 -0.35 -13.48
N LEU A 416 -3.29 -1.26 -14.44
CA LEU A 416 -3.98 -2.54 -14.51
C LEU A 416 -3.55 -3.49 -13.38
N ALA A 417 -2.30 -3.45 -12.94
CA ALA A 417 -1.81 -4.23 -11.79
C ALA A 417 -2.34 -3.73 -10.44
N ASN A 418 -2.66 -2.44 -10.33
CA ASN A 418 -3.19 -1.81 -9.13
C ASN A 418 -4.73 -1.90 -9.08
N GLU A 419 -5.25 -2.82 -8.27
CA GLU A 419 -6.67 -3.12 -8.15
C GLU A 419 -7.52 -1.99 -7.54
N GLN A 420 -6.88 -0.97 -6.94
CA GLN A 420 -7.56 0.19 -6.39
C GLN A 420 -8.18 1.06 -7.48
N PHE A 421 -7.55 1.12 -8.65
CA PHE A 421 -8.12 1.83 -9.79
C PHE A 421 -9.29 1.04 -10.36
N LYS A 422 -10.48 1.62 -10.35
CA LYS A 422 -11.66 1.08 -11.01
C LYS A 422 -11.85 1.68 -12.39
N THR A 423 -11.31 2.90 -12.61
CA THR A 423 -11.39 3.62 -13.88
C THR A 423 -10.00 4.05 -14.34
N ILE A 424 -9.61 3.72 -15.56
CA ILE A 424 -8.35 4.13 -16.18
C ILE A 424 -8.66 5.00 -17.39
N ASN A 425 -8.24 6.26 -17.37
CA ASN A 425 -8.41 7.20 -18.48
C ASN A 425 -7.15 7.18 -19.34
N VAL A 426 -7.27 6.78 -20.61
CA VAL A 426 -6.15 6.78 -21.55
C VAL A 426 -6.09 8.12 -22.28
N SER A 427 -5.01 8.85 -22.04
CA SER A 427 -4.74 10.14 -22.67
C SER A 427 -3.71 9.96 -23.79
N GLY A 428 -4.21 9.75 -25.01
CA GLY A 428 -3.40 9.60 -26.21
C GLY A 428 -3.36 8.17 -26.76
N THR A 429 -2.28 7.83 -27.45
CA THR A 429 -2.11 6.54 -28.14
C THR A 429 -1.16 5.63 -27.36
N ILE A 430 -1.63 4.43 -27.03
CA ILE A 430 -0.86 3.37 -26.38
C ILE A 430 -0.54 2.30 -27.43
N ASN A 431 0.74 2.12 -27.74
CA ASN A 431 1.19 1.06 -28.62
C ASN A 431 1.49 -0.22 -27.81
N VAL A 432 0.84 -1.33 -28.16
CA VAL A 432 0.98 -2.62 -27.48
C VAL A 432 1.79 -3.64 -28.27
N ASN A 433 2.37 -3.26 -29.42
CA ASN A 433 3.13 -4.15 -30.32
C ASN A 433 4.47 -4.64 -29.74
N SER A 434 4.83 -4.21 -28.53
CA SER A 434 5.97 -4.77 -27.79
C SER A 434 5.58 -5.94 -26.89
N LEU A 435 4.27 -6.23 -26.76
CA LEU A 435 3.76 -7.36 -25.98
C LEU A 435 3.75 -8.64 -26.82
N PRO A 436 3.73 -9.83 -26.20
CA PRO A 436 3.50 -11.08 -26.91
C PRO A 436 2.21 -11.01 -27.74
N ASP A 437 2.29 -11.48 -28.99
CA ASP A 437 1.19 -11.49 -29.96
C ASP A 437 0.57 -10.10 -30.21
N ASP A 438 1.34 -9.02 -29.98
CA ASP A 438 0.88 -7.64 -30.06
C ASP A 438 -0.43 -7.39 -29.28
N THR A 439 -0.66 -8.17 -28.20
CA THR A 439 -1.95 -8.24 -27.50
C THR A 439 -1.84 -7.76 -26.07
N LEU A 440 -2.65 -6.76 -25.71
CA LEU A 440 -2.88 -6.38 -24.32
C LEU A 440 -4.03 -7.20 -23.72
N ILE A 441 -3.78 -7.88 -22.61
CA ILE A 441 -4.80 -8.63 -21.87
C ILE A 441 -5.24 -7.82 -20.64
N ILE A 442 -6.54 -7.53 -20.57
CA ILE A 442 -7.18 -6.89 -19.41
C ILE A 442 -7.92 -7.98 -18.63
N ASP A 443 -7.34 -8.50 -17.55
CA ASP A 443 -7.91 -9.64 -16.80
C ASP A 443 -8.42 -9.29 -15.39
N ARG A 444 -9.14 -8.17 -15.27
CA ARG A 444 -9.77 -7.78 -14.00
C ARG A 444 -10.98 -6.88 -14.21
N ASN A 445 -11.73 -6.66 -13.13
CA ASN A 445 -12.83 -5.70 -13.14
C ASN A 445 -12.27 -4.28 -13.25
N VAL A 446 -12.59 -3.60 -14.35
CA VAL A 446 -12.09 -2.25 -14.65
C VAL A 446 -12.90 -1.59 -15.76
N THR A 447 -13.00 -0.26 -15.70
CA THR A 447 -13.44 0.59 -16.81
C THR A 447 -12.24 1.29 -17.42
N ILE A 448 -12.07 1.22 -18.73
CA ILE A 448 -11.05 1.97 -19.48
C ILE A 448 -11.75 2.97 -20.39
N LYS A 449 -11.33 4.22 -20.35
CA LYS A 449 -11.99 5.33 -21.07
C LYS A 449 -11.02 6.14 -21.91
N GLY A 450 -11.47 6.57 -23.08
CA GLY A 450 -10.76 7.53 -23.94
C GLY A 450 -9.59 6.93 -24.70
N GLY A 451 -9.02 7.71 -25.62
CA GLY A 451 -7.73 7.42 -26.24
C GLY A 451 -7.72 6.34 -27.32
N LYS A 452 -6.50 5.94 -27.74
CA LYS A 452 -6.26 4.96 -28.81
C LYS A 452 -5.34 3.83 -28.31
N ILE A 453 -5.64 2.58 -28.67
CA ILE A 453 -4.72 1.43 -28.55
C ILE A 453 -4.30 1.01 -29.96
N GLU A 454 -3.00 0.86 -30.20
CA GLU A 454 -2.43 0.29 -31.43
C GLU A 454 -1.95 -1.13 -31.16
N GLY A 455 -2.55 -2.10 -31.85
CA GLY A 455 -2.40 -3.53 -31.60
C GLY A 455 -3.69 -4.16 -31.07
N HIS A 456 -3.60 -5.42 -30.66
CA HIS A 456 -4.75 -6.24 -30.29
C HIS A 456 -5.12 -6.08 -28.81
N LEU A 457 -6.41 -6.28 -28.49
CA LEU A 457 -6.94 -6.21 -27.14
C LEU A 457 -7.71 -7.48 -26.79
N LYS A 458 -7.44 -8.05 -25.62
CA LYS A 458 -8.22 -9.16 -25.07
C LYS A 458 -8.84 -8.77 -23.73
N LEU A 459 -10.17 -8.84 -23.65
CA LEU A 459 -10.95 -8.58 -22.44
C LEU A 459 -11.19 -9.89 -21.70
N GLY A 460 -10.44 -10.11 -20.62
CA GLY A 460 -10.45 -11.35 -19.84
C GLY A 460 -9.66 -12.49 -20.49
N ASN A 461 -9.65 -13.64 -19.84
CA ASN A 461 -9.03 -14.87 -20.33
C ASN A 461 -9.94 -16.11 -20.22
N GLY A 462 -11.23 -15.89 -19.94
CA GLY A 462 -12.24 -16.93 -19.81
C GLY A 462 -12.17 -17.76 -18.53
N THR A 463 -11.14 -17.59 -17.69
CA THR A 463 -10.93 -18.43 -16.49
C THR A 463 -11.77 -18.01 -15.28
N ALA A 464 -12.15 -16.73 -15.22
CA ALA A 464 -12.95 -16.16 -14.14
C ALA A 464 -13.93 -15.13 -14.71
N ASN A 465 -15.05 -14.95 -14.02
CA ASN A 465 -16.06 -13.97 -14.41
C ASN A 465 -15.57 -12.55 -14.07
N LYS A 466 -15.44 -11.71 -15.10
CA LYS A 466 -15.00 -10.32 -14.98
C LYS A 466 -16.08 -9.36 -15.49
N MET A 467 -16.09 -8.15 -14.94
CA MET A 467 -16.83 -7.02 -15.48
C MET A 467 -15.85 -6.01 -16.08
N ILE A 468 -15.77 -5.98 -17.40
CA ILE A 468 -14.84 -5.09 -18.13
C ILE A 468 -15.64 -4.12 -18.96
N ARG A 469 -15.27 -2.83 -18.88
CA ARG A 469 -15.91 -1.78 -19.64
C ARG A 469 -14.91 -0.98 -20.45
N LEU A 470 -15.20 -0.75 -21.72
CA LEU A 470 -14.49 0.15 -22.61
C LEU A 470 -15.43 1.28 -23.01
N ASP A 471 -15.02 2.53 -22.80
CA ASP A 471 -15.78 3.70 -23.26
C ASP A 471 -14.90 4.63 -24.11
N ASP A 472 -15.45 5.15 -25.20
CA ASP A 472 -14.82 6.21 -26.03
C ASP A 472 -13.38 5.86 -26.46
N MET A 473 -13.15 4.62 -26.86
CA MET A 473 -11.83 4.11 -27.21
C MET A 473 -11.72 3.80 -28.70
N THR A 474 -10.57 4.12 -29.30
CA THR A 474 -10.22 3.63 -30.64
C THR A 474 -9.20 2.48 -30.52
N ILE A 475 -9.49 1.32 -31.10
CA ILE A 475 -8.59 0.16 -31.13
C ILE A 475 -8.20 -0.10 -32.59
N ASP A 476 -6.92 0.10 -32.89
CA ASP A 476 -6.30 -0.15 -34.18
C ASP A 476 -5.68 -1.55 -34.19
N GLY A 477 -6.58 -2.53 -34.25
CA GLY A 477 -6.30 -3.96 -34.15
C GLY A 477 -7.59 -4.73 -33.84
N ASP A 478 -7.45 -6.02 -33.56
CA ASP A 478 -8.58 -6.90 -33.22
C ASP A 478 -8.90 -6.86 -31.72
N VAL A 479 -10.18 -7.07 -31.39
CA VAL A 479 -10.65 -7.20 -30.00
C VAL A 479 -11.19 -8.61 -29.76
N THR A 480 -10.75 -9.28 -28.72
CA THR A 480 -11.31 -10.55 -28.25
C THR A 480 -12.01 -10.36 -26.91
N ILE A 481 -13.29 -10.72 -26.83
CA ILE A 481 -14.11 -10.67 -25.61
C ILE A 481 -14.20 -12.08 -25.00
N ASP A 482 -13.56 -12.26 -23.85
CA ASP A 482 -13.44 -13.54 -23.14
C ASP A 482 -13.54 -13.33 -21.62
N VAL A 483 -14.66 -12.74 -21.18
CA VAL A 483 -14.86 -12.26 -19.80
C VAL A 483 -15.32 -13.34 -18.81
N GLY A 484 -15.40 -14.60 -19.23
CA GLY A 484 -15.87 -15.74 -18.44
C GLY A 484 -17.32 -16.12 -18.72
N ALA A 485 -17.74 -17.30 -18.23
CA ALA A 485 -19.04 -17.89 -18.50
C ALA A 485 -20.23 -17.12 -17.89
N GLU A 486 -19.98 -16.25 -16.90
CA GLU A 486 -20.95 -15.28 -16.37
C GLU A 486 -20.36 -13.87 -16.25
N GLY A 487 -19.32 -13.58 -17.04
CA GLY A 487 -18.75 -12.23 -17.09
C GLY A 487 -19.69 -11.20 -17.72
N THR A 488 -19.24 -9.96 -17.79
CA THR A 488 -19.92 -8.89 -18.50
C THR A 488 -18.89 -8.04 -19.21
N ALA A 489 -19.08 -7.83 -20.51
CA ALA A 489 -18.32 -6.85 -21.29
C ALA A 489 -19.26 -5.73 -21.70
N ILE A 490 -18.87 -4.47 -21.45
CA ILE A 490 -19.62 -3.30 -21.91
C ILE A 490 -18.68 -2.49 -22.80
N VAL A 491 -19.06 -2.30 -24.06
CA VAL A 491 -18.25 -1.53 -25.01
C VAL A 491 -19.12 -0.41 -25.56
N SER A 492 -18.85 0.81 -25.10
CA SER A 492 -19.66 1.99 -25.42
C SER A 492 -18.85 2.98 -26.24
N THR A 493 -19.42 3.54 -27.32
CA THR A 493 -18.84 4.61 -28.15
C THR A 493 -17.42 4.32 -28.67
N SER A 494 -17.03 3.06 -28.65
CA SER A 494 -15.68 2.62 -29.00
C SER A 494 -15.65 2.13 -30.44
N THR A 495 -14.55 2.37 -31.13
CA THR A 495 -14.33 1.96 -32.52
C THR A 495 -13.19 0.96 -32.59
N VAL A 496 -13.43 -0.18 -33.19
CA VAL A 496 -12.43 -1.22 -33.50
C VAL A 496 -12.21 -1.23 -35.01
N LEU A 497 -10.98 -0.97 -35.44
CA LEU A 497 -10.61 -0.97 -36.86
C LEU A 497 -10.39 -2.39 -37.41
N GLY A 498 -10.05 -3.35 -36.54
CA GLY A 498 -9.99 -4.76 -36.85
C GLY A 498 -11.34 -5.48 -36.66
N ALA A 499 -11.28 -6.80 -36.45
CA ALA A 499 -12.43 -7.62 -36.12
C ALA A 499 -12.64 -7.73 -34.60
N THR A 500 -13.88 -7.97 -34.19
CA THR A 500 -14.23 -8.26 -32.80
C THR A 500 -14.67 -9.71 -32.67
N THR A 501 -14.00 -10.52 -31.85
CA THR A 501 -14.39 -11.92 -31.61
C THR A 501 -14.97 -12.08 -30.20
N ILE A 502 -16.13 -12.71 -30.07
CA ILE A 502 -16.75 -13.03 -28.77
C ILE A 502 -16.59 -14.52 -28.46
N VAL A 503 -15.90 -14.83 -27.37
CA VAL A 503 -15.62 -16.19 -26.89
C VAL A 503 -16.45 -16.51 -25.64
N SER A 504 -16.59 -15.56 -24.71
CA SER A 504 -17.38 -15.73 -23.48
C SER A 504 -17.95 -14.40 -22.98
N GLY A 505 -19.02 -14.47 -22.17
CA GLY A 505 -19.87 -13.34 -21.79
C GLY A 505 -21.15 -13.72 -21.04
N GLY A 506 -21.51 -15.00 -21.04
CA GLY A 506 -22.60 -15.56 -20.24
C GLY A 506 -23.99 -15.04 -20.53
N GLU A 507 -24.93 -15.43 -19.67
CA GLU A 507 -26.31 -14.93 -19.67
C GLU A 507 -26.39 -13.48 -19.14
N LYS A 508 -25.35 -13.01 -18.42
CA LYS A 508 -25.22 -11.65 -17.86
C LYS A 508 -24.60 -10.60 -18.81
N SER A 509 -24.40 -11.01 -20.07
CA SER A 509 -24.29 -10.28 -21.34
C SER A 509 -23.05 -9.47 -21.74
N VAL A 510 -22.84 -9.43 -23.06
CA VAL A 510 -21.96 -8.51 -23.80
C VAL A 510 -22.82 -7.36 -24.35
N HIS A 511 -22.45 -6.11 -24.04
CA HIS A 511 -23.20 -4.92 -24.42
C HIS A 511 -22.39 -4.08 -25.41
N PHE A 512 -23.03 -3.71 -26.52
CA PHE A 512 -22.48 -2.83 -27.55
C PHE A 512 -23.37 -1.59 -27.69
N ASN A 513 -22.87 -0.43 -27.27
CA ASN A 513 -23.62 0.83 -27.27
C ASN A 513 -22.90 1.85 -28.16
N ASN A 514 -23.48 2.22 -29.30
CA ASN A 514 -22.82 3.03 -30.35
C ASN A 514 -21.41 2.50 -30.66
N PHE A 515 -21.29 1.18 -30.73
CA PHE A 515 -20.05 0.49 -30.99
C PHE A 515 -19.83 0.39 -32.51
N LYS A 516 -18.58 0.40 -32.94
CA LYS A 516 -18.20 0.16 -34.35
C LYS A 516 -17.10 -0.88 -34.43
N SER A 517 -17.26 -1.85 -35.33
CA SER A 517 -16.24 -2.86 -35.66
C SER A 517 -16.10 -2.98 -37.17
N ASP A 518 -15.04 -2.40 -37.74
CA ASP A 518 -14.84 -2.33 -39.19
C ASP A 518 -14.61 -3.71 -39.81
N GLY A 519 -13.97 -4.62 -39.07
CA GLY A 519 -13.79 -6.03 -39.46
C GLY A 519 -15.01 -6.92 -39.20
N GLY A 520 -16.10 -6.38 -38.62
CA GLY A 520 -17.27 -7.13 -38.19
C GLY A 520 -17.10 -7.79 -36.82
N ILE A 521 -18.12 -8.53 -36.38
CA ILE A 521 -18.19 -9.21 -35.08
C ILE A 521 -18.37 -10.71 -35.30
N ASP A 522 -17.39 -11.51 -34.90
CA ASP A 522 -17.42 -12.96 -35.01
C ASP A 522 -17.85 -13.60 -33.67
N ILE A 523 -18.96 -14.33 -33.67
CA ILE A 523 -19.50 -14.98 -32.47
C ILE A 523 -19.00 -16.42 -32.42
N SER A 524 -18.12 -16.75 -31.47
CA SER A 524 -17.43 -18.06 -31.38
C SER A 524 -17.52 -18.69 -29.98
N ASN A 525 -18.62 -18.47 -29.26
CA ASN A 525 -18.82 -18.93 -27.89
C ASN A 525 -19.02 -20.45 -27.77
N ASN A 526 -18.56 -20.99 -26.63
CA ASN A 526 -18.74 -22.40 -26.24
C ASN A 526 -19.73 -22.58 -25.07
N SER A 527 -20.32 -21.49 -24.57
CA SER A 527 -21.32 -21.48 -23.50
C SER A 527 -22.42 -20.47 -23.85
N PRO A 528 -23.64 -20.60 -23.31
CA PRO A 528 -24.74 -19.69 -23.61
C PRO A 528 -24.33 -18.22 -23.51
N LEU A 529 -24.77 -17.42 -24.49
CA LEU A 529 -24.36 -16.02 -24.62
C LEU A 529 -25.56 -15.12 -24.88
N ARG A 530 -25.67 -14.04 -24.11
CA ARG A 530 -26.57 -12.92 -24.40
C ARG A 530 -25.76 -11.73 -24.93
N ILE A 531 -26.16 -11.16 -26.05
CA ILE A 531 -25.60 -9.94 -26.64
C ILE A 531 -26.71 -8.90 -26.70
N VAL A 532 -26.42 -7.69 -26.24
CA VAL A 532 -27.36 -6.56 -26.28
C VAL A 532 -26.72 -5.43 -27.06
N THR A 533 -27.48 -4.84 -27.98
CA THR A 533 -26.94 -3.82 -28.86
C THR A 533 -27.87 -2.65 -29.11
N SER A 534 -27.28 -1.45 -29.08
CA SER A 534 -27.90 -0.17 -29.42
C SER A 534 -26.90 0.61 -30.27
N ASN A 535 -27.16 0.83 -31.57
CA ASN A 535 -26.19 1.56 -32.41
C ASN A 535 -26.86 2.53 -33.37
N SER A 536 -26.08 3.52 -33.81
CA SER A 536 -26.43 4.40 -34.92
C SER A 536 -26.03 3.79 -36.27
N ASP A 537 -24.86 3.15 -36.34
CA ASP A 537 -24.34 2.49 -37.54
C ASP A 537 -24.67 0.98 -37.55
N PRO A 538 -24.80 0.36 -38.75
CA PRO A 538 -25.03 -1.08 -38.84
C PRO A 538 -23.86 -1.91 -38.28
N LEU A 539 -24.18 -2.91 -37.44
CA LEU A 539 -23.20 -3.90 -36.98
C LEU A 539 -23.31 -5.19 -37.79
N ILE A 540 -22.16 -5.72 -38.23
CA ILE A 540 -22.09 -6.97 -39.00
C ILE A 540 -21.70 -8.11 -38.06
N PHE A 541 -22.58 -9.10 -37.88
CA PHE A 541 -22.31 -10.30 -37.09
C PHE A 541 -22.12 -11.53 -37.99
N ARG A 542 -21.07 -12.31 -37.70
CA ARG A 542 -20.82 -13.62 -38.32
C ARG A 542 -20.94 -14.71 -37.27
N TYR A 543 -21.85 -15.64 -37.52
CA TYR A 543 -22.22 -16.66 -36.56
C TYR A 543 -21.35 -17.92 -36.69
N ASN A 544 -20.51 -18.18 -35.68
CA ASN A 544 -19.62 -19.33 -35.56
C ASN A 544 -19.73 -20.03 -34.18
N ALA A 545 -20.87 -19.84 -33.49
CA ALA A 545 -21.05 -20.30 -32.12
C ALA A 545 -21.24 -21.82 -32.03
N LYS A 546 -20.80 -22.39 -30.89
CA LYS A 546 -21.01 -23.80 -30.51
C LYS A 546 -22.03 -23.98 -29.40
N ALA A 547 -22.54 -22.89 -28.84
CA ALA A 547 -23.56 -22.84 -27.80
C ALA A 547 -24.65 -21.82 -28.17
N PRO A 548 -25.83 -21.86 -27.54
CA PRO A 548 -26.94 -20.97 -27.90
C PRO A 548 -26.59 -19.49 -27.71
N VAL A 549 -27.12 -18.64 -28.57
CA VAL A 549 -26.93 -17.18 -28.53
C VAL A 549 -28.28 -16.48 -28.59
N GLN A 550 -28.47 -15.49 -27.72
CA GLN A 550 -29.56 -14.53 -27.78
C GLN A 550 -28.99 -13.16 -28.12
N LEU A 551 -29.39 -12.58 -29.25
CA LEU A 551 -29.06 -11.21 -29.65
C LEU A 551 -30.30 -10.33 -29.47
N GLU A 552 -30.13 -9.24 -28.73
CA GLU A 552 -31.15 -8.23 -28.48
C GLU A 552 -30.76 -6.93 -29.19
N VAL A 553 -31.55 -6.56 -30.20
CA VAL A 553 -31.38 -5.33 -31.00
C VAL A 553 -32.37 -4.30 -30.49
N ILE A 554 -31.91 -3.44 -29.58
CA ILE A 554 -32.73 -2.41 -28.95
C ILE A 554 -32.93 -1.24 -29.92
N SER A 555 -31.86 -0.82 -30.59
CA SER A 555 -31.90 0.24 -31.59
C SER A 555 -30.76 0.10 -32.59
N GLY A 556 -30.96 0.65 -33.79
CA GLY A 556 -29.99 0.55 -34.88
C GLY A 556 -30.26 -0.61 -35.83
N LYS A 557 -29.26 -0.95 -36.66
CA LYS A 557 -29.35 -2.05 -37.63
C LYS A 557 -28.29 -3.09 -37.39
N VAL A 558 -28.61 -4.35 -37.68
CA VAL A 558 -27.64 -5.45 -37.67
C VAL A 558 -27.73 -6.29 -38.95
N ASP A 559 -26.58 -6.69 -39.46
CA ASP A 559 -26.44 -7.61 -40.59
C ASP A 559 -25.93 -8.95 -40.06
N LEU A 560 -26.69 -10.02 -40.23
CA LEU A 560 -26.39 -11.35 -39.70
C LEU A 560 -26.04 -12.32 -40.82
N SER A 561 -24.92 -13.02 -40.66
CA SER A 561 -24.47 -14.04 -41.60
C SER A 561 -24.01 -15.29 -40.88
N LEU A 562 -24.19 -16.46 -41.50
CA LEU A 562 -23.62 -17.71 -41.03
C LEU A 562 -22.17 -17.83 -41.53
N SER A 563 -21.23 -18.13 -40.64
CA SER A 563 -19.83 -18.32 -41.06
C SER A 563 -19.69 -19.56 -41.98
N PRO A 564 -18.81 -19.52 -42.99
CA PRO A 564 -18.65 -20.62 -43.93
C PRO A 564 -18.34 -21.95 -43.23
N GLY A 565 -19.12 -22.99 -43.55
CA GLY A 565 -18.95 -24.32 -42.97
C GLY A 565 -19.56 -24.50 -41.57
N ASN A 566 -20.20 -23.48 -41.01
CA ASN A 566 -21.00 -23.62 -39.80
C ASN A 566 -22.43 -24.09 -40.12
N GLU A 567 -23.07 -24.78 -39.19
CA GLU A 567 -24.45 -25.27 -39.29
C GLU A 567 -25.17 -24.99 -37.98
N LEU A 568 -26.39 -24.44 -38.07
CA LEU A 568 -27.25 -24.21 -36.92
C LEU A 568 -27.98 -25.49 -36.52
N LYS A 569 -27.86 -25.86 -35.25
CA LYS A 569 -28.42 -27.04 -34.57
C LYS A 569 -29.02 -26.62 -33.23
N GLU A 570 -29.75 -27.53 -32.59
CA GLU A 570 -30.32 -27.28 -31.26
C GLU A 570 -29.27 -26.82 -30.22
N SER A 571 -28.07 -27.41 -30.27
CA SER A 571 -26.98 -27.08 -29.34
C SER A 571 -26.39 -25.67 -29.54
N ASN A 572 -26.62 -25.02 -30.68
CA ASN A 572 -26.14 -23.68 -30.99
C ASN A 572 -27.23 -22.85 -31.67
N ALA A 573 -28.46 -22.95 -31.16
CA ALA A 573 -29.59 -22.17 -31.66
C ALA A 573 -29.31 -20.66 -31.54
N PHE A 574 -29.78 -19.89 -32.52
CA PHE A 574 -29.58 -18.44 -32.58
C PHE A 574 -30.93 -17.72 -32.54
N THR A 575 -31.19 -17.03 -31.42
CA THR A 575 -32.41 -16.25 -31.22
C THR A 575 -32.08 -14.76 -31.33
N VAL A 576 -32.85 -14.04 -32.13
CA VAL A 576 -32.77 -12.59 -32.29
C VAL A 576 -34.09 -11.98 -31.85
N LEU A 577 -34.01 -11.04 -30.92
CA LEU A 577 -35.12 -10.21 -30.48
C LEU A 577 -34.82 -8.79 -30.97
N ALA A 578 -35.74 -8.20 -31.72
CA ALA A 578 -35.57 -6.84 -32.23
C ALA A 578 -36.84 -6.02 -31.99
N ASN A 579 -36.67 -4.73 -31.72
CA ASN A 579 -37.80 -3.80 -31.63
C ASN A 579 -38.58 -3.70 -32.95
N LYS A 580 -37.92 -3.90 -34.08
CA LYS A 580 -38.53 -4.02 -35.41
C LYS A 580 -37.77 -5.06 -36.23
N GLU A 581 -38.48 -5.91 -36.97
CA GLU A 581 -37.82 -6.90 -37.84
C GLU A 581 -36.98 -6.26 -38.95
N GLU A 582 -37.37 -5.09 -39.45
CA GLU A 582 -36.65 -4.35 -40.51
C GLU A 582 -35.24 -3.87 -40.12
N ASP A 583 -34.93 -3.89 -38.81
CA ASP A 583 -33.63 -3.55 -38.26
C ASP A 583 -32.64 -4.72 -38.31
N VAL A 584 -33.09 -5.91 -38.77
CA VAL A 584 -32.27 -7.13 -38.87
C VAL A 584 -32.22 -7.60 -40.33
N ALA A 585 -31.06 -7.51 -40.97
CA ALA A 585 -30.80 -8.17 -42.24
C ALA A 585 -30.15 -9.54 -42.02
N THR A 586 -30.56 -10.55 -42.79
CA THR A 586 -30.05 -11.93 -42.65
C THR A 586 -29.65 -12.53 -43.99
N THR A 587 -28.68 -13.44 -44.00
CA THR A 587 -28.36 -14.24 -45.19
C THR A 587 -29.32 -15.43 -45.34
N PRO A 588 -29.57 -15.91 -46.59
CA PRO A 588 -30.46 -17.04 -46.83
C PRO A 588 -30.10 -18.29 -46.03
N ASP A 589 -28.81 -18.58 -45.88
CA ASP A 589 -28.29 -19.74 -45.16
C ASP A 589 -28.68 -19.74 -43.68
N LEU A 590 -28.84 -18.56 -43.07
CA LEU A 590 -29.25 -18.41 -41.69
C LEU A 590 -30.76 -18.70 -41.54
N THR A 591 -31.58 -18.11 -42.43
CA THR A 591 -33.04 -18.26 -42.43
C THR A 591 -33.53 -19.64 -42.88
N ALA A 592 -32.71 -20.41 -43.59
CA ALA A 592 -33.04 -21.77 -44.00
C ALA A 592 -33.05 -22.77 -42.83
N SER A 593 -32.47 -22.42 -41.69
CA SER A 593 -32.42 -23.28 -40.50
C SER A 593 -33.61 -23.06 -39.57
N ASN A 594 -34.21 -24.15 -39.11
CA ASN A 594 -35.25 -24.12 -38.05
C ASN A 594 -34.69 -23.76 -36.65
N HIS A 595 -33.37 -23.61 -36.53
CA HIS A 595 -32.69 -23.23 -35.28
C HIS A 595 -32.27 -21.75 -35.26
N PHE A 596 -32.67 -20.98 -36.28
CA PHE A 596 -32.67 -19.53 -36.25
C PHE A 596 -34.08 -19.02 -35.95
N ILE A 597 -34.20 -18.09 -35.00
CA ILE A 597 -35.48 -17.49 -34.62
C ILE A 597 -35.30 -15.97 -34.60
N LEU A 598 -36.11 -15.24 -35.36
CA LEU A 598 -36.24 -13.79 -35.30
C LEU A 598 -37.64 -13.46 -34.76
N ASN A 599 -37.71 -12.67 -33.69
CA ASN A 599 -38.98 -12.19 -33.14
C ASN A 599 -38.97 -10.67 -33.01
N GLU A 600 -40.03 -10.02 -33.47
CA GLU A 600 -40.35 -8.66 -33.04
C GLU A 600 -40.81 -8.67 -31.59
N LYS A 601 -40.10 -7.94 -30.73
CA LYS A 601 -40.43 -7.80 -29.30
C LYS A 601 -40.02 -6.41 -28.84
N VAL A 602 -40.90 -5.74 -28.09
CA VAL A 602 -40.52 -4.49 -27.41
C VAL A 602 -39.45 -4.82 -26.38
N LEU A 603 -38.25 -4.32 -26.63
CA LEU A 603 -37.07 -4.40 -25.79
C LEU A 603 -36.82 -3.01 -25.20
N ASP A 604 -36.80 -2.94 -23.88
CA ASP A 604 -36.35 -1.75 -23.16
C ASP A 604 -34.83 -1.77 -23.05
N GLU A 605 -34.20 -0.59 -23.05
CA GLU A 605 -32.79 -0.46 -22.67
C GLU A 605 -32.61 -0.99 -21.24
N ASP A 606 -31.75 -1.99 -21.07
CA ASP A 606 -31.35 -2.43 -19.74
C ASP A 606 -30.35 -1.43 -19.14
N ASP A 607 -30.25 -1.40 -17.81
CA ASP A 607 -29.46 -0.38 -17.10
C ASP A 607 -27.95 -0.42 -17.46
N LYS A 608 -27.48 -1.52 -18.07
CA LYS A 608 -26.11 -1.66 -18.60
C LYS A 608 -25.96 -1.05 -20.00
N THR A 609 -27.03 -0.98 -20.80
CA THR A 609 -27.06 -0.29 -22.11
C THR A 609 -27.17 1.24 -22.01
N THR A 610 -27.84 1.80 -20.99
CA THR A 610 -27.96 3.25 -20.79
C THR A 610 -26.86 3.88 -19.97
N ALA A 611 -26.12 3.10 -19.17
CA ALA A 611 -25.23 3.70 -18.19
C ALA A 611 -24.06 4.41 -18.88
N THR A 612 -24.16 5.72 -19.08
CA THR A 612 -23.03 6.62 -18.88
C THR A 612 -22.58 6.43 -17.44
N SER A 613 -21.52 5.63 -17.21
CA SER A 613 -20.91 5.32 -15.90
C SER A 613 -21.79 4.59 -14.87
N VAL A 614 -21.72 3.25 -14.84
CA VAL A 614 -22.05 2.49 -13.63
C VAL A 614 -20.88 2.66 -12.65
N LEU A 615 -21.08 3.39 -11.57
CA LEU A 615 -20.16 3.38 -10.43
C LEU A 615 -20.55 2.19 -9.54
N VAL A 616 -19.66 1.19 -9.41
CA VAL A 616 -19.86 0.05 -8.51
C VAL A 616 -19.25 0.40 -7.15
N VAL A 617 -20.10 0.75 -6.19
CA VAL A 617 -19.68 1.04 -4.81
C VAL A 617 -19.92 -0.21 -3.96
N ALA A 618 -18.90 -0.66 -3.22
CA ALA A 618 -19.01 -1.78 -2.29
C ALA A 618 -19.17 -1.25 -0.86
N GLY A 619 -20.25 -1.63 -0.16
CA GLY A 619 -20.47 -1.28 1.23
C GLY A 619 -20.59 -2.50 2.12
N ASN A 620 -20.04 -2.44 3.33
CA ASN A 620 -20.35 -3.40 4.40
C ASN A 620 -21.39 -2.81 5.35
N LEU A 621 -22.39 -3.62 5.69
CA LEU A 621 -23.45 -3.31 6.65
C LEU A 621 -23.61 -4.47 7.65
N GLN A 622 -23.52 -4.16 8.94
CA GLN A 622 -23.77 -5.12 10.01
C GLN A 622 -25.15 -4.89 10.62
N LEU A 623 -25.96 -5.94 10.66
CA LEU A 623 -27.32 -5.92 11.18
C LEU A 623 -27.39 -6.70 12.51
N PRO A 624 -27.94 -6.12 13.58
CA PRO A 624 -28.08 -6.81 14.86
C PRO A 624 -29.05 -7.99 14.82
N ALA A 625 -30.01 -7.99 13.89
CA ALA A 625 -31.01 -9.04 13.70
C ALA A 625 -31.71 -8.89 12.34
N ALA A 626 -32.23 -10.00 11.82
CA ALA A 626 -33.15 -9.98 10.67
C ALA A 626 -34.46 -9.25 11.03
N GLY A 627 -35.03 -8.50 10.08
CA GLY A 627 -36.28 -7.75 10.22
C GLY A 627 -36.15 -6.35 10.83
N MET A 628 -34.94 -5.87 11.13
CA MET A 628 -34.72 -4.47 11.52
C MET A 628 -34.81 -3.53 10.31
N GLU A 629 -35.47 -2.39 10.49
CA GLU A 629 -35.54 -1.33 9.47
C GLU A 629 -34.22 -0.54 9.39
N PHE A 630 -33.71 -0.35 8.18
CA PHE A 630 -32.49 0.38 7.85
C PHE A 630 -32.77 1.59 6.97
N ASP A 631 -32.13 2.71 7.28
CA ASP A 631 -32.29 3.96 6.56
C ASP A 631 -31.35 4.03 5.34
N VAL A 632 -31.95 4.23 4.16
CA VAL A 632 -31.29 4.32 2.86
C VAL A 632 -30.41 5.56 2.75
N THR A 633 -30.65 6.60 3.58
CA THR A 633 -29.79 7.79 3.60
C THR A 633 -28.35 7.48 4.01
N MET A 634 -28.09 6.41 4.76
CA MET A 634 -26.73 5.94 5.07
C MET A 634 -26.01 5.32 3.87
N ILE A 635 -26.75 4.86 2.86
CA ILE A 635 -26.21 4.39 1.58
C ILE A 635 -25.84 5.59 0.71
N ASN A 636 -26.70 6.61 0.66
CA ASN A 636 -26.46 7.84 -0.11
C ASN A 636 -25.16 8.56 0.27
N SER A 637 -24.81 8.62 1.56
CA SER A 637 -23.56 9.25 2.02
C SER A 637 -22.30 8.55 1.51
N ARG A 638 -22.35 7.23 1.26
CA ARG A 638 -21.17 6.46 0.81
C ARG A 638 -20.90 6.56 -0.69
N ILE A 639 -21.90 6.97 -1.48
CA ILE A 639 -21.76 7.08 -2.95
C ILE A 639 -21.33 8.49 -3.34
N SER A 640 -21.72 9.50 -2.56
CA SER A 640 -21.29 10.90 -2.77
C SER A 640 -19.78 11.14 -2.61
N GLU A 641 -19.04 10.17 -2.06
CA GLU A 641 -17.59 10.28 -1.80
C GLU A 641 -16.72 9.86 -2.99
N ASP A 642 -17.21 8.98 -3.88
CA ASP A 642 -16.42 8.42 -5.00
C ASP A 642 -16.56 9.21 -6.32
N GLU A 643 -17.71 9.85 -6.53
CA GLU A 643 -17.99 10.87 -7.56
C GLU A 643 -19.29 11.55 -7.12
N PRO A 644 -19.35 12.86 -6.82
CA PRO A 644 -20.58 13.47 -6.33
C PRO A 644 -21.65 13.33 -7.40
N ALA A 645 -22.64 12.47 -7.15
CA ALA A 645 -23.85 12.41 -7.98
C ALA A 645 -24.38 13.84 -8.14
N LYS A 646 -24.66 14.25 -9.38
CA LYS A 646 -25.21 15.59 -9.63
C LYS A 646 -26.69 15.57 -9.30
N GLY A 647 -27.01 15.66 -8.00
CA GLY A 647 -28.38 15.69 -7.52
C GLY A 647 -28.67 14.66 -6.44
N LYS A 648 -29.96 14.41 -6.19
CA LYS A 648 -30.38 13.40 -5.21
C LYS A 648 -30.49 12.05 -5.91
N LEU A 649 -29.85 11.03 -5.35
CA LEU A 649 -30.13 9.64 -5.72
C LEU A 649 -31.51 9.27 -5.16
N THR A 650 -32.50 9.12 -6.02
CA THR A 650 -33.86 8.69 -5.68
C THR A 650 -34.15 7.32 -6.29
N ASP A 651 -35.22 6.68 -5.80
CA ASP A 651 -35.78 5.46 -6.40
C ASP A 651 -34.82 4.24 -6.41
N TRP A 652 -34.16 4.03 -5.28
CA TRP A 652 -33.34 2.85 -5.03
C TRP A 652 -34.14 1.56 -5.21
N LYS A 653 -33.76 0.75 -6.20
CA LYS A 653 -34.34 -0.54 -6.54
C LYS A 653 -33.41 -1.68 -6.13
N ILE A 654 -33.99 -2.80 -5.74
CA ILE A 654 -33.25 -4.03 -5.46
C ILE A 654 -33.12 -4.83 -6.74
N VAL A 655 -31.88 -5.06 -7.17
CA VAL A 655 -31.56 -5.78 -8.40
C VAL A 655 -31.33 -7.27 -8.11
N ASN A 656 -30.74 -7.58 -6.96
CA ASN A 656 -30.46 -8.96 -6.58
C ASN A 656 -30.41 -9.12 -5.06
N THR A 657 -30.91 -10.25 -4.56
CA THR A 657 -30.81 -10.66 -3.16
C THR A 657 -30.29 -12.09 -3.07
N PRO A 658 -29.64 -12.46 -1.96
CA PRO A 658 -29.27 -13.85 -1.71
C PRO A 658 -30.51 -14.75 -1.69
N GLU A 659 -30.36 -16.00 -2.13
CA GLU A 659 -31.45 -16.98 -2.11
C GLU A 659 -32.00 -17.16 -0.68
N GLY A 660 -33.32 -17.04 -0.54
CA GLY A 660 -34.02 -17.11 0.75
C GLY A 660 -34.10 -15.78 1.53
N TRP A 661 -33.47 -14.71 1.06
CA TRP A 661 -33.62 -13.37 1.64
C TRP A 661 -34.74 -12.59 0.93
N THR A 662 -35.59 -11.95 1.71
CA THR A 662 -36.65 -11.07 1.23
C THR A 662 -36.43 -9.67 1.77
N VAL A 663 -36.41 -8.68 0.90
CA VAL A 663 -36.36 -7.27 1.30
C VAL A 663 -37.73 -6.65 1.10
N ASP A 664 -38.22 -5.93 2.11
CA ASP A 664 -39.64 -5.58 2.24
C ASP A 664 -40.16 -4.49 1.30
N LYS A 665 -39.30 -3.85 0.48
CA LYS A 665 -39.70 -2.83 -0.49
C LYS A 665 -38.86 -2.88 -1.76
N ASP A 666 -39.54 -2.88 -2.90
CA ASP A 666 -38.91 -2.77 -4.23
C ASP A 666 -38.41 -1.36 -4.55
N ASN A 667 -38.88 -0.34 -3.82
CA ASN A 667 -38.52 1.07 -4.03
C ASN A 667 -38.18 1.76 -2.69
N LEU A 668 -36.89 1.95 -2.43
CA LEU A 668 -36.32 2.29 -1.12
C LEU A 668 -36.25 3.81 -0.93
N SER A 669 -37.39 4.47 -0.71
CA SER A 669 -37.45 5.93 -0.48
C SER A 669 -37.23 6.36 0.99
N GLY A 670 -36.81 5.45 1.85
CA GLY A 670 -36.59 5.76 3.27
C GLY A 670 -35.99 4.59 4.03
N LYS A 671 -36.82 3.65 4.47
CA LYS A 671 -36.35 2.48 5.22
C LYS A 671 -36.74 1.16 4.60
N PHE A 672 -35.86 0.17 4.75
CA PHE A 672 -36.07 -1.21 4.31
C PHE A 672 -35.65 -2.22 5.37
N SER A 673 -36.25 -3.41 5.37
CA SER A 673 -35.87 -4.51 6.24
C SER A 673 -35.55 -5.77 5.45
N ILE A 674 -34.61 -6.56 5.96
CA ILE A 674 -34.23 -7.86 5.38
C ILE A 674 -34.82 -8.96 6.25
N THR A 675 -35.65 -9.81 5.65
CA THR A 675 -36.30 -10.96 6.29
C THR A 675 -35.93 -12.25 5.56
N GLY A 676 -36.25 -13.41 6.14
CA GLY A 676 -35.91 -14.72 5.55
C GLY A 676 -34.44 -15.16 5.72
N ALA A 677 -33.55 -14.23 6.05
CA ALA A 677 -32.17 -14.52 6.38
C ALA A 677 -32.03 -15.27 7.72
N VAL A 678 -31.17 -16.29 7.76
CA VAL A 678 -30.86 -17.06 8.98
C VAL A 678 -29.91 -16.24 9.87
N GLN A 679 -30.01 -16.37 11.18
CA GLN A 679 -29.07 -15.74 12.13
C GLN A 679 -27.62 -16.14 11.80
N SER A 680 -26.69 -15.19 11.86
CA SER A 680 -25.28 -15.37 11.49
C SER A 680 -25.04 -15.67 9.99
N SER A 681 -25.84 -15.07 9.11
CA SER A 681 -25.66 -15.18 7.65
C SER A 681 -24.98 -13.94 7.05
N ILE A 682 -24.18 -14.17 6.01
CA ILE A 682 -23.56 -13.13 5.18
C ILE A 682 -24.14 -13.24 3.79
N GLY A 683 -24.54 -12.11 3.22
CA GLY A 683 -25.10 -12.06 1.88
C GLY A 683 -24.87 -10.71 1.20
N SER A 684 -24.83 -10.70 -0.13
CA SER A 684 -24.71 -9.47 -0.92
C SER A 684 -26.08 -9.10 -1.48
N ILE A 685 -26.53 -7.87 -1.22
CA ILE A 685 -27.68 -7.25 -1.89
C ILE A 685 -27.15 -6.29 -2.94
N ILE A 686 -27.69 -6.35 -4.16
CA ILE A 686 -27.37 -5.40 -5.21
C ILE A 686 -28.49 -4.37 -5.28
N LEU A 687 -28.13 -3.11 -5.10
CA LEU A 687 -29.02 -1.96 -5.15
C LEU A 687 -28.71 -1.12 -6.38
N GLU A 688 -29.71 -0.47 -6.95
CA GLU A 688 -29.55 0.47 -8.05
C GLU A 688 -30.35 1.74 -7.84
N ALA A 689 -29.79 2.90 -8.17
CA ALA A 689 -30.50 4.17 -8.20
C ALA A 689 -30.12 4.98 -9.44
N LYS A 690 -30.96 5.96 -9.81
CA LYS A 690 -30.66 6.93 -10.86
C LYS A 690 -30.52 8.32 -10.25
N ASP A 691 -29.64 9.15 -10.79
CA ASP A 691 -29.61 10.57 -10.46
C ASP A 691 -30.61 11.39 -11.31
N ASP A 692 -30.71 12.69 -11.01
CA ASP A 692 -31.59 13.63 -11.70
C ASP A 692 -31.22 13.81 -13.19
N GLU A 693 -30.02 13.40 -13.62
CA GLU A 693 -29.55 13.40 -15.02
C GLU A 693 -29.79 12.03 -15.72
N GLY A 694 -30.36 11.04 -15.02
CA GLY A 694 -30.67 9.71 -15.55
C GLY A 694 -29.51 8.71 -15.52
N LYS A 695 -28.39 9.02 -14.85
CA LYS A 695 -27.23 8.13 -14.70
C LYS A 695 -27.50 7.07 -13.63
N SER A 696 -27.33 5.79 -13.99
CA SER A 696 -27.50 4.65 -13.08
C SER A 696 -26.27 4.40 -12.19
N TYR A 697 -26.52 4.13 -10.92
CA TYR A 697 -25.55 3.78 -9.88
C TYR A 697 -25.88 2.40 -9.34
N THR A 698 -24.92 1.48 -9.31
CA THR A 698 -25.12 0.13 -8.76
C THR A 698 -24.26 -0.05 -7.51
N MET A 699 -24.86 -0.45 -6.40
CA MET A 699 -24.15 -0.70 -5.15
C MET A 699 -24.24 -2.18 -4.79
N GLU A 700 -23.10 -2.81 -4.52
CA GLU A 700 -23.07 -4.11 -3.85
C GLU A 700 -22.95 -3.88 -2.34
N LEU A 701 -24.03 -4.16 -1.62
CA LEU A 701 -24.10 -4.07 -0.18
C LEU A 701 -23.90 -5.46 0.44
N LYS A 702 -22.72 -5.70 1.00
CA LYS A 702 -22.45 -6.87 1.83
C LYS A 702 -23.09 -6.68 3.19
N VAL A 703 -24.02 -7.56 3.52
CA VAL A 703 -24.78 -7.54 4.76
C VAL A 703 -24.38 -8.74 5.60
N GLU A 704 -24.04 -8.49 6.85
CA GLU A 704 -23.81 -9.50 7.88
C GLU A 704 -24.90 -9.37 8.95
N ILE A 705 -25.71 -10.42 9.13
CA ILE A 705 -26.70 -10.49 10.22
C ILE A 705 -26.06 -11.19 11.41
N ILE A 706 -25.87 -10.46 12.51
CA ILE A 706 -25.19 -10.93 13.72
C ILE A 706 -26.05 -11.93 14.50
#